data_AF-A0AAF0DZC1-F1
#
_entry.id   AF-A0AAF0DZC1-F1
#
_cell.length_a   1.000
_cell.length_b   1.000
_cell.length_c   1.000
_cell.angle_alpha   90.00
_cell.angle_beta   90.00
_cell.angle_gamma   90.00
#
_symmetry.space_group_name_H-M   'P 1'
#
loop_
_entity.id
_entity.type
_entity.pdbx_description
1 polymer ?
#
loop_
_entity_poly.entity_id
_entity_poly.type
_entity_poly.pdbx_seq_one_letter_code
_entity_poly.pdbx_strand_id
1 'polypeptide(L)'
;MAHEEIGEDDPLQAVVLCDVFTQRFAPLTLDMPRCLMPVCNVPLLEWTLETLARAGVHEVFLLATWHVAQIHAYLEKTHPMLYRPQASRAAASTSSLQKITLFAVPEARSVGDMMRELDAHQVIKSDFVLMHADAVGNMDLGAVVEAHKQRRRVDRNAIMTICTMPVAPHSRARTLGDQSVFTVAPSTSQLLHYNSVPAVPRKPFLKLPLELFDDENAQGLSGKGAEIDVRNDLVHCGVEVCAIDVPPLFTENFDYQSFLREFVQGILTSDLLEAKIFLHIAAPASASSTSSGVPWEACAKGLLGSPAYGAGYMLRASGPGAYDVVNNDVLTGWTYPYSPRQRLPSGPNYTLLSSLRFLGEGATYALSARIGFRSVIGAASHLDEDVDVHHTIVGARVTIGARSRIDHAYLWDDVRVGADCVLSGCIIGHKVTILDHVRLERGTVVAPGCTIGPNVHLGRGARVSLHKFRESEDDDEDDEARSGDAAALGEGGRGYLWEPLGAKAAPEQDSDEEDELDEIESPANAKLFGMDADLAEVELSDPPSDLSSIDGETDEGELVDSEDELESDSDTDSPNSASAYGSVSLTLPDGTESQTYGEKVETENRLSEFRAEANASLERAFEENHAAENAAIELKTLRMASNVPPSEVRRVVIAFVLSRCSVEQAKETADLLDQWGPLLREVSHDDQVEALAVMQSFCALNVTHTRLLLPLLKKVYNDEIVSDDAILAWWRHPSSRRLAYSVDEKRAAAATPVVLELRKRAEPVVRHILESQESSEEEEEDDDDE
;
A
#
# COMPACT_ATOMS: atom_id res chain seq x y z
N MET A 1 23.72 -34.72 2.22
CA MET A 1 23.48 -34.25 0.84
C MET A 1 24.43 -33.08 0.62
N ALA A 2 25.03 -32.99 -0.56
CA ALA A 2 26.32 -32.33 -0.79
C ALA A 2 26.39 -30.87 -0.31
N HIS A 3 27.40 -30.57 0.50
CA HIS A 3 27.83 -29.22 0.83
C HIS A 3 28.64 -28.69 -0.35
N GLU A 4 28.07 -27.83 -1.18
CA GLU A 4 28.86 -26.96 -2.04
C GLU A 4 29.43 -25.85 -1.16
N GLU A 5 30.75 -25.92 -0.94
CA GLU A 5 31.52 -24.79 -0.43
C GLU A 5 31.32 -23.62 -1.39
N ILE A 6 30.67 -22.53 -0.92
CA ILE A 6 30.62 -21.26 -1.64
C ILE A 6 32.08 -20.80 -1.80
N GLY A 7 32.63 -20.97 -3.01
CA GLY A 7 34.00 -20.58 -3.30
C GLY A 7 34.18 -19.09 -3.14
N GLU A 8 35.30 -18.66 -2.57
CA GLU A 8 35.67 -17.22 -2.44
C GLU A 8 35.84 -16.50 -3.80
N ASP A 9 35.68 -17.20 -4.92
CA ASP A 9 35.88 -16.71 -6.29
C ASP A 9 34.57 -16.59 -7.12
N ASP A 10 33.39 -16.72 -6.52
CA ASP A 10 32.15 -16.49 -7.26
C ASP A 10 31.99 -15.00 -7.61
N PRO A 11 31.75 -14.67 -8.90
CA PRO A 11 31.70 -13.29 -9.35
C PRO A 11 30.51 -12.56 -8.69
N LEU A 12 30.75 -11.37 -8.14
CA LEU A 12 29.67 -10.55 -7.60
C LEU A 12 28.70 -10.17 -8.73
N GLN A 13 27.44 -10.58 -8.56
CA GLN A 13 26.35 -10.29 -9.49
C GLN A 13 25.49 -9.14 -8.95
N ALA A 14 24.87 -8.38 -9.84
CA ALA A 14 23.87 -7.38 -9.47
C ALA A 14 22.64 -7.48 -10.35
N VAL A 15 21.49 -7.20 -9.76
CA VAL A 15 20.18 -7.15 -10.42
C VAL A 15 19.70 -5.71 -10.34
N VAL A 16 19.39 -5.13 -11.49
CA VAL A 16 18.90 -3.76 -11.60
C VAL A 16 17.47 -3.76 -12.11
N LEU A 17 16.58 -3.24 -11.28
CA LEU A 17 15.17 -3.02 -11.62
C LEU A 17 15.08 -1.74 -12.45
N CYS A 18 14.90 -1.87 -13.76
CA CYS A 18 14.84 -0.73 -14.67
C CYS A 18 13.51 0.02 -14.58
N ASP A 19 12.45 -0.72 -14.30
CA ASP A 19 11.11 -0.19 -14.18
C ASP A 19 10.70 -0.15 -12.70
N VAL A 20 9.97 0.91 -12.38
CA VAL A 20 9.37 1.12 -11.07
C VAL A 20 7.89 1.28 -11.37
N PHE A 21 7.08 0.31 -10.95
CA PHE A 21 5.65 0.13 -11.24
C PHE A 21 4.74 1.22 -10.65
N THR A 22 5.18 2.48 -10.75
CA THR A 22 4.55 3.64 -10.15
C THR A 22 4.33 4.69 -11.23
N GLN A 23 3.16 5.31 -11.25
CA GLN A 23 2.80 6.31 -12.26
C GLN A 23 3.23 7.75 -11.90
N ARG A 24 4.13 7.92 -10.92
CA ARG A 24 4.51 9.24 -10.37
C ARG A 24 5.08 10.21 -11.42
N PHE A 25 5.83 9.68 -12.41
CA PHE A 25 6.42 10.44 -13.50
C PHE A 25 5.56 10.48 -14.78
N ALA A 26 4.37 9.88 -14.79
CA ALA A 26 3.45 10.05 -15.90
C ALA A 26 3.13 11.55 -16.08
N PRO A 27 3.13 12.09 -17.30
CA PRO A 27 3.20 11.40 -18.60
C PRO A 27 4.60 11.19 -19.20
N LEU A 28 5.70 11.58 -18.55
CA LEU A 28 7.06 11.46 -19.13
C LEU A 28 7.44 10.01 -19.44
N THR A 29 7.00 9.08 -18.60
CA THR A 29 7.36 7.66 -18.69
C THR A 29 6.68 6.89 -19.80
N LEU A 30 5.68 7.47 -20.48
CA LEU A 30 4.96 6.83 -21.59
C LEU A 30 5.75 6.76 -22.90
N ASP A 31 6.64 7.73 -23.11
CA ASP A 31 7.44 7.81 -24.33
C ASP A 31 8.89 7.33 -24.10
N MET A 32 9.35 7.38 -22.85
CA MET A 32 10.72 7.05 -22.45
C MET A 32 10.71 6.32 -21.10
N PRO A 33 11.44 5.21 -20.93
CA PRO A 33 11.52 4.53 -19.64
C PRO A 33 12.25 5.39 -18.60
N ARG A 34 11.85 5.23 -17.34
CA ARG A 34 12.37 6.01 -16.20
C ARG A 34 13.89 5.94 -16.09
N CYS A 35 14.48 4.77 -16.33
CA CYS A 35 15.93 4.54 -16.26
C CYS A 35 16.74 5.40 -17.26
N LEU A 36 16.12 5.92 -18.32
CA LEU A 36 16.78 6.77 -19.31
C LEU A 36 16.57 8.27 -19.09
N MET A 37 15.79 8.66 -18.06
CA MET A 37 15.62 10.08 -17.74
C MET A 37 16.96 10.70 -17.33
N PRO A 38 17.29 11.91 -17.81
CA PRO A 38 18.57 12.53 -17.52
C PRO A 38 18.59 13.21 -16.14
N VAL A 39 19.58 12.95 -15.30
CA VAL A 39 19.94 13.75 -14.12
C VAL A 39 21.25 14.49 -14.44
N CYS A 40 21.26 15.81 -14.33
CA CYS A 40 22.37 16.66 -14.79
C CYS A 40 22.87 16.31 -16.21
N ASN A 41 21.94 16.05 -17.15
CA ASN A 41 22.20 15.65 -18.56
C ASN A 41 22.91 14.29 -18.73
N VAL A 42 22.82 13.41 -17.72
CA VAL A 42 23.29 12.02 -17.79
C VAL A 42 22.13 11.08 -17.44
N PRO A 43 21.82 10.05 -18.25
CA PRO A 43 20.75 9.10 -17.94
C PRO A 43 20.94 8.42 -16.58
N LEU A 44 19.84 8.24 -15.82
CA LEU A 44 19.83 7.58 -14.50
C LEU A 44 20.56 6.23 -14.51
N LEU A 45 20.37 5.42 -15.55
CA LEU A 45 21.04 4.12 -15.71
C LEU A 45 22.57 4.23 -15.63
N GLU A 46 23.21 5.27 -16.16
CA GLU A 46 24.67 5.42 -16.08
C GLU A 46 25.16 5.66 -14.66
N TRP A 47 24.38 6.37 -13.83
CA TRP A 47 24.70 6.57 -12.41
C TRP A 47 24.68 5.24 -11.65
N THR A 48 23.73 4.36 -11.99
CA THR A 48 23.63 3.03 -11.38
C THR A 48 24.77 2.14 -11.82
N LEU A 49 25.06 2.08 -13.12
CA LEU A 49 26.14 1.24 -13.67
C LEU A 49 27.51 1.67 -13.14
N GLU A 50 27.76 2.97 -12.99
CA GLU A 50 29.02 3.47 -12.43
C GLU A 50 29.16 3.12 -10.94
N THR A 51 28.06 3.22 -10.18
CA THR A 51 28.04 2.81 -8.77
C THR A 51 28.34 1.32 -8.62
N LEU A 52 27.72 0.47 -9.46
CA LEU A 52 27.96 -0.98 -9.49
C LEU A 52 29.38 -1.33 -9.94
N ALA A 53 29.93 -0.60 -10.92
CA ALA A 53 31.31 -0.77 -11.34
C ALA A 53 32.28 -0.48 -10.18
N ARG A 54 32.06 0.61 -9.45
CA ARG A 54 32.89 0.95 -8.29
C ARG A 54 32.77 -0.05 -7.15
N ALA A 55 31.60 -0.69 -7.00
CA ALA A 55 31.38 -1.78 -6.06
C ALA A 55 32.13 -3.07 -6.40
N GLY A 56 32.68 -3.19 -7.62
CA GLY A 56 33.39 -4.39 -8.07
C GLY A 56 32.48 -5.48 -8.63
N VAL A 57 31.26 -5.14 -9.05
CA VAL A 57 30.33 -6.09 -9.69
C VAL A 57 30.89 -6.55 -11.04
N HIS A 58 30.75 -7.84 -11.35
CA HIS A 58 31.22 -8.43 -12.60
C HIS A 58 30.09 -8.64 -13.62
N GLU A 59 28.93 -9.10 -13.18
CA GLU A 59 27.77 -9.34 -14.05
C GLU A 59 26.56 -8.53 -13.58
N VAL A 60 25.90 -7.84 -14.51
CA VAL A 60 24.69 -7.05 -14.22
C VAL A 60 23.52 -7.60 -15.04
N PHE A 61 22.41 -7.84 -14.36
CA PHE A 61 21.14 -8.25 -14.94
C PHE A 61 20.16 -7.08 -14.87
N LEU A 62 19.82 -6.52 -16.04
CA LEU A 62 18.82 -5.47 -16.17
C LEU A 62 17.47 -6.14 -16.40
N LEU A 63 16.53 -5.93 -15.49
CA LEU A 63 15.15 -6.40 -15.64
C LEU A 63 14.29 -5.22 -16.10
N ALA A 64 13.67 -5.34 -17.26
CA ALA A 64 12.81 -4.30 -17.85
C ALA A 64 11.52 -4.90 -18.42
N THR A 65 10.41 -4.22 -18.18
CA THR A 65 9.07 -4.53 -18.67
C THR A 65 8.72 -3.60 -19.82
N TRP A 66 9.00 -2.30 -19.69
CA TRP A 66 8.59 -1.25 -20.63
C TRP A 66 9.72 -0.77 -21.53
N HIS A 67 9.37 -0.39 -22.77
CA HIS A 67 10.30 0.18 -23.77
C HIS A 67 11.65 -0.55 -23.91
N VAL A 68 11.65 -1.88 -23.78
CA VAL A 68 12.86 -2.73 -23.84
C VAL A 68 13.72 -2.43 -25.07
N ALA A 69 13.10 -2.17 -26.23
CA ALA A 69 13.79 -1.82 -27.46
C ALA A 69 14.61 -0.53 -27.35
N GLN A 70 14.12 0.48 -26.61
CA GLN A 70 14.85 1.72 -26.39
C GLN A 70 16.05 1.51 -25.47
N ILE A 71 15.88 0.74 -24.40
CA ILE A 71 16.96 0.38 -23.47
C ILE A 71 18.05 -0.40 -24.21
N HIS A 72 17.66 -1.40 -25.00
CA HIS A 72 18.58 -2.16 -25.86
C HIS A 72 19.35 -1.25 -26.82
N ALA A 73 18.66 -0.35 -27.55
CA ALA A 73 19.30 0.57 -28.48
C ALA A 73 20.27 1.54 -27.79
N TYR A 74 19.93 1.99 -26.57
CA TYR A 74 20.80 2.83 -25.76
C TYR A 74 22.06 2.07 -25.33
N LEU A 75 21.92 0.87 -24.78
CA LEU A 75 23.04 0.03 -24.34
C LEU A 75 23.97 -0.35 -25.49
N GLU A 76 23.42 -0.70 -26.67
CA GLU A 76 24.21 -1.02 -27.86
C GLU A 76 25.02 0.18 -28.36
N LYS A 77 24.48 1.40 -28.21
CA LYS A 77 25.17 2.63 -28.61
C LYS A 77 26.26 3.05 -27.62
N THR A 78 25.95 3.02 -26.33
CA THR A 78 26.81 3.60 -25.28
C THR A 78 27.84 2.59 -24.76
N HIS A 79 27.45 1.32 -24.60
CA HIS A 79 28.28 0.26 -24.01
C HIS A 79 28.35 -1.01 -24.90
N PRO A 80 28.78 -0.91 -26.19
CA PRO A 80 28.77 -2.04 -27.11
C PRO A 80 29.64 -3.22 -26.66
N MET A 81 30.72 -2.97 -25.91
CA MET A 81 31.66 -4.01 -25.44
C MET A 81 31.12 -4.81 -24.25
N LEU A 82 30.26 -4.22 -23.42
CA LEU A 82 29.68 -4.86 -22.23
C LEU A 82 28.42 -5.68 -22.57
N TYR A 83 27.68 -5.26 -23.61
CA TYR A 83 26.44 -5.90 -24.03
C TYR A 83 26.65 -7.06 -25.02
N ARG A 84 27.65 -6.97 -25.92
CA ARG A 84 28.09 -8.09 -26.76
C ARG A 84 29.57 -8.40 -26.52
N PRO A 85 29.90 -9.33 -25.60
CA PRO A 85 31.28 -9.76 -25.45
C PRO A 85 31.73 -10.52 -26.70
N GLN A 86 32.46 -9.86 -27.60
CA GLN A 86 33.13 -10.55 -28.71
C GLN A 86 34.26 -11.41 -28.12
N ALA A 87 34.19 -12.73 -28.36
CA ALA A 87 35.11 -13.77 -27.88
C ALA A 87 36.59 -13.62 -28.30
N SER A 88 37.00 -12.49 -28.90
CA SER A 88 38.30 -12.32 -29.53
C SER A 88 38.89 -10.91 -29.32
N ARG A 89 38.94 -10.44 -28.07
CA ARG A 89 40.01 -9.59 -27.50
C ARG A 89 39.62 -9.15 -26.09
N ALA A 90 40.15 -9.85 -25.09
CA ALA A 90 40.39 -9.27 -23.78
C ALA A 90 41.41 -8.13 -23.94
N ALA A 91 40.93 -6.95 -24.32
CA ALA A 91 41.70 -5.73 -24.34
C ALA A 91 41.27 -4.92 -23.11
N ALA A 92 42.05 -5.05 -22.04
CA ALA A 92 42.14 -4.17 -20.87
C ALA A 92 41.00 -3.14 -20.72
N SER A 93 39.82 -3.60 -20.31
CA SER A 93 38.85 -2.69 -19.69
C SER A 93 39.31 -2.46 -18.25
N THR A 94 39.52 -1.21 -17.87
CA THR A 94 39.81 -0.79 -16.50
C THR A 94 38.58 -0.86 -15.58
N SER A 95 37.41 -1.22 -16.12
CA SER A 95 36.17 -1.42 -15.36
C SER A 95 36.03 -2.87 -14.92
N SER A 96 35.58 -3.07 -13.69
CA SER A 96 35.27 -4.36 -13.06
C SER A 96 34.09 -5.10 -13.73
N LEU A 97 33.24 -4.37 -14.44
CA LEU A 97 32.08 -4.90 -15.16
C LEU A 97 32.53 -5.70 -16.38
N GLN A 98 32.11 -6.95 -16.43
CA GLN A 98 32.46 -7.89 -17.50
C GLN A 98 31.30 -8.10 -18.47
N LYS A 99 30.04 -8.07 -17.98
CA LYS A 99 28.86 -8.41 -18.78
C LYS A 99 27.59 -7.72 -18.29
N ILE A 100 26.80 -7.18 -19.23
CA ILE A 100 25.45 -6.67 -18.98
C ILE A 100 24.47 -7.53 -19.78
N THR A 101 23.47 -8.10 -19.11
CA THR A 101 22.39 -8.88 -19.74
C THR A 101 21.05 -8.19 -19.49
N LEU A 102 20.24 -8.02 -20.54
CA LEU A 102 18.90 -7.43 -20.44
C LEU A 102 17.87 -8.56 -20.54
N PHE A 103 17.02 -8.69 -19.52
CA PHE A 103 15.86 -9.57 -19.54
C PHE A 103 14.60 -8.73 -19.75
N ALA A 104 13.81 -9.15 -20.73
CA ALA A 104 12.52 -8.55 -21.06
C ALA A 104 11.43 -9.35 -20.35
N VAL A 105 10.72 -8.71 -19.42
CA VAL A 105 9.64 -9.35 -18.63
C VAL A 105 8.34 -8.56 -18.83
N PRO A 106 7.66 -8.71 -19.99
CA PRO A 106 6.50 -7.88 -20.32
C PRO A 106 5.28 -8.16 -19.43
N GLU A 107 5.21 -9.34 -18.81
CA GLU A 107 4.08 -9.77 -17.98
C GLU A 107 4.16 -9.27 -16.53
N ALA A 108 5.33 -8.81 -16.08
CA ALA A 108 5.50 -8.34 -14.71
C ALA A 108 4.78 -7.02 -14.47
N ARG A 109 3.96 -6.98 -13.42
CA ARG A 109 3.24 -5.78 -12.95
C ARG A 109 3.76 -5.28 -11.60
N SER A 110 4.57 -6.08 -10.91
CA SER A 110 5.16 -5.73 -9.61
C SER A 110 6.63 -6.12 -9.49
N VAL A 111 7.28 -5.63 -8.43
CA VAL A 111 8.66 -6.03 -8.10
C VAL A 111 8.71 -7.51 -7.73
N GLY A 112 7.67 -8.02 -7.08
CA GLY A 112 7.52 -9.44 -6.77
C GLY A 112 7.53 -10.32 -8.02
N ASP A 113 6.79 -9.95 -9.07
CA ASP A 113 6.77 -10.68 -10.33
C ASP A 113 8.15 -10.73 -10.99
N MET A 114 8.88 -9.61 -10.97
CA MET A 114 10.25 -9.55 -11.50
C MET A 114 11.19 -10.48 -10.74
N MET A 115 11.03 -10.60 -9.42
CA MET A 115 11.83 -11.50 -8.59
C MET A 115 11.46 -12.97 -8.81
N ARG A 116 10.18 -13.27 -9.03
CA ARG A 116 9.71 -14.62 -9.40
C ARG A 116 10.26 -15.07 -10.76
N GLU A 117 10.26 -14.18 -11.76
CA GLU A 117 10.83 -14.47 -13.07
C GLU A 117 12.36 -14.67 -12.99
N LEU A 118 13.02 -13.88 -12.15
CA LEU A 118 14.44 -14.01 -11.87
C LEU A 118 14.78 -15.39 -11.25
N ASP A 119 13.95 -15.87 -10.32
CA ASP A 119 14.05 -17.22 -9.74
C ASP A 119 13.82 -18.31 -10.80
N ALA A 120 12.81 -18.14 -11.66
CA ALA A 120 12.52 -19.07 -12.76
C ALA A 120 13.70 -19.23 -13.73
N HIS A 121 14.50 -18.18 -13.92
CA HIS A 121 15.71 -18.21 -14.74
C HIS A 121 16.95 -18.81 -14.04
N GLN A 122 16.97 -18.89 -12.70
CA GLN A 122 18.06 -19.45 -11.89
C GLN A 122 19.47 -18.93 -12.27
N VAL A 123 19.57 -17.62 -12.54
CA VAL A 123 20.82 -17.00 -13.02
C VAL A 123 21.76 -16.59 -11.88
N ILE A 124 21.20 -16.36 -10.69
CA ILE A 124 21.94 -15.95 -9.50
C ILE A 124 22.65 -17.16 -8.89
N LYS A 125 23.95 -17.02 -8.60
CA LYS A 125 24.78 -18.08 -8.01
C LYS A 125 25.16 -17.82 -6.55
N SER A 126 25.30 -16.56 -6.18
CA SER A 126 25.77 -16.13 -4.85
C SER A 126 24.97 -14.93 -4.33
N ASP A 127 25.43 -14.33 -3.23
CA ASP A 127 24.95 -13.00 -2.80
C ASP A 127 25.04 -12.01 -3.96
N PHE A 128 23.98 -11.23 -4.14
CA PHE A 128 23.86 -10.26 -5.22
C PHE A 128 23.41 -8.90 -4.68
N VAL A 129 23.73 -7.85 -5.44
CA VAL A 129 23.26 -6.49 -5.15
C VAL A 129 21.96 -6.27 -5.91
N LEU A 130 20.88 -5.97 -5.21
CA LEU A 130 19.64 -5.46 -5.79
C LEU A 130 19.69 -3.93 -5.80
N MET A 131 19.38 -3.33 -6.93
CA MET A 131 19.41 -1.87 -7.09
C MET A 131 18.29 -1.40 -8.00
N HIS A 132 17.62 -0.31 -7.63
CA HIS A 132 16.73 0.37 -8.56
C HIS A 132 17.50 1.25 -9.54
N ALA A 133 17.09 1.27 -10.81
CA ALA A 133 17.76 2.05 -11.87
C ALA A 133 17.67 3.57 -11.69
N ASP A 134 16.90 4.06 -10.72
CA ASP A 134 16.70 5.48 -10.42
C ASP A 134 17.42 5.93 -9.14
N ALA A 135 18.27 5.09 -8.57
CA ALA A 135 19.08 5.41 -7.40
C ALA A 135 20.40 6.09 -7.81
N VAL A 136 20.64 7.29 -7.30
CA VAL A 136 21.80 8.12 -7.65
C VAL A 136 22.66 8.37 -6.43
N GLY A 137 23.97 8.13 -6.55
CA GLY A 137 24.89 8.40 -5.45
C GLY A 137 26.29 7.82 -5.61
N ASN A 138 27.02 7.84 -4.50
CA ASN A 138 28.42 7.43 -4.39
C ASN A 138 28.68 6.60 -3.12
N MET A 139 27.67 5.90 -2.61
CA MET A 139 27.82 4.96 -1.49
C MET A 139 28.77 3.82 -1.83
N ASP A 140 29.73 3.52 -0.94
CA ASP A 140 30.67 2.42 -1.13
C ASP A 140 30.01 1.08 -0.81
N LEU A 141 29.41 0.46 -1.84
CA LEU A 141 28.72 -0.81 -1.74
C LEU A 141 29.67 -1.99 -1.52
N GLY A 142 30.95 -1.88 -1.89
CA GLY A 142 31.92 -2.97 -1.71
C GLY A 142 32.09 -3.33 -0.23
N ALA A 143 32.21 -2.31 0.62
CA ALA A 143 32.26 -2.49 2.06
C ALA A 143 30.96 -3.07 2.64
N VAL A 144 29.80 -2.72 2.07
CA VAL A 144 28.50 -3.25 2.50
C VAL A 144 28.35 -4.72 2.15
N VAL A 145 28.75 -5.13 0.95
CA VAL A 145 28.75 -6.53 0.52
C VAL A 145 29.70 -7.36 1.38
N GLU A 146 30.89 -6.85 1.68
CA GLU A 146 31.83 -7.56 2.56
C GLU A 146 31.26 -7.76 3.96
N ALA A 147 30.65 -6.72 4.54
CA ALA A 147 30.00 -6.83 5.84
C ALA A 147 28.80 -7.80 5.83
N HIS A 148 28.01 -7.82 4.76
CA HIS A 148 26.92 -8.79 4.58
C HIS A 148 27.45 -10.22 4.51
N LYS A 149 28.50 -10.46 3.70
CA LYS A 149 29.16 -11.77 3.59
C LYS A 149 29.72 -12.23 4.94
N GLN A 150 30.33 -11.34 5.71
CA GLN A 150 30.84 -11.65 7.05
C GLN A 150 29.69 -12.04 8.01
N ARG A 151 28.56 -11.32 7.98
CA ARG A 151 27.37 -11.68 8.76
C ARG A 151 26.82 -13.04 8.34
N ARG A 152 26.68 -13.30 7.03
CA ARG A 152 26.16 -14.57 6.49
C ARG A 152 27.04 -15.77 6.83
N ARG A 153 28.36 -15.57 6.95
CA ARG A 153 29.30 -16.59 7.43
C ARG A 153 29.06 -16.99 8.89
N VAL A 154 28.56 -16.07 9.72
CA VAL A 154 28.24 -16.32 11.14
C VAL A 154 26.81 -16.84 11.29
N ASP A 155 25.86 -16.21 10.63
CA ASP A 155 24.43 -16.55 10.65
C ASP A 155 23.92 -16.68 9.21
N ARG A 156 23.59 -17.92 8.82
CA ARG A 156 23.08 -18.21 7.46
C ARG A 156 21.70 -17.60 7.23
N ASN A 157 20.94 -17.31 8.29
CA ASN A 157 19.61 -16.74 8.21
C ASN A 157 19.65 -15.22 7.93
N ALA A 158 20.82 -14.61 7.83
CA ALA A 158 21.00 -13.23 7.38
C ALA A 158 20.71 -13.11 5.86
N ILE A 159 19.44 -12.93 5.51
CA ILE A 159 18.99 -12.93 4.11
C ILE A 159 19.26 -11.61 3.39
N MET A 160 19.27 -10.48 4.11
CA MET A 160 19.25 -9.18 3.46
C MET A 160 19.89 -8.07 4.30
N THR A 161 20.50 -7.11 3.61
CA THR A 161 20.98 -5.86 4.20
C THR A 161 20.48 -4.66 3.40
N ILE A 162 19.60 -3.86 3.99
CA ILE A 162 18.99 -2.68 3.38
C ILE A 162 19.89 -1.46 3.62
N CYS A 163 20.19 -0.68 2.57
CA CYS A 163 20.96 0.55 2.72
C CYS A 163 20.05 1.76 2.93
N THR A 164 20.34 2.53 3.97
CA THR A 164 19.64 3.77 4.33
C THR A 164 20.62 4.90 4.57
N MET A 165 20.16 6.14 4.35
CA MET A 165 20.93 7.34 4.61
C MET A 165 20.20 8.16 5.68
N PRO A 166 20.89 8.63 6.73
CA PRO A 166 20.30 9.56 7.69
C PRO A 166 20.11 10.91 7.02
N VAL A 167 18.94 11.51 7.21
CA VAL A 167 18.51 12.78 6.62
C VAL A 167 17.91 13.66 7.70
N ALA A 168 18.25 14.96 7.68
CA ALA A 168 17.67 15.93 8.59
C ALA A 168 16.13 16.00 8.44
N PRO A 169 15.35 16.15 9.53
CA PRO A 169 13.88 16.14 9.47
C PRO A 169 13.26 17.19 8.51
N HIS A 170 13.95 18.30 8.27
CA HIS A 170 13.50 19.41 7.41
C HIS A 170 14.07 19.34 5.99
N SER A 171 14.79 18.27 5.64
CA SER A 171 15.38 18.14 4.31
C SER A 171 14.31 17.77 3.28
N ARG A 172 14.39 18.38 2.09
CA ARG A 172 13.52 18.07 0.96
C ARG A 172 13.71 16.64 0.43
N ALA A 173 14.82 15.99 0.76
CA ALA A 173 15.05 14.57 0.44
C ALA A 173 14.03 13.63 1.10
N ARG A 174 13.35 14.09 2.16
CA ARG A 174 12.23 13.38 2.79
C ARG A 174 10.92 13.89 2.20
N THR A 175 10.33 13.13 1.31
CA THR A 175 9.00 13.43 0.77
C THR A 175 7.92 12.97 1.75
N LEU A 176 6.92 13.81 2.04
CA LEU A 176 5.91 13.54 3.07
C LEU A 176 5.05 12.31 2.79
N GLY A 177 4.82 11.96 1.53
CA GLY A 177 4.04 10.78 1.15
C GLY A 177 4.82 9.46 1.13
N ASP A 178 6.15 9.45 1.27
CA ASP A 178 6.99 8.23 1.17
C ASP A 178 7.88 8.12 2.43
N GLN A 179 7.28 8.32 3.60
CA GLN A 179 7.98 8.25 4.88
C GLN A 179 7.97 6.83 5.42
N SER A 180 9.06 6.45 6.08
CA SER A 180 9.22 5.14 6.70
C SER A 180 9.88 5.27 8.05
N VAL A 181 9.39 4.50 9.01
CA VAL A 181 9.96 4.38 10.35
C VAL A 181 10.63 3.02 10.45
N PHE A 182 11.92 3.03 10.82
CA PHE A 182 12.72 1.83 11.02
C PHE A 182 12.97 1.64 12.52
N THR A 183 12.69 0.44 13.02
CA THR A 183 12.98 0.05 14.40
C THR A 183 14.13 -0.95 14.39
N VAL A 184 15.26 -0.59 14.98
CA VAL A 184 16.55 -1.30 14.80
C VAL A 184 17.17 -1.64 16.15
N ALA A 185 17.79 -2.81 16.24
CA ALA A 185 18.66 -3.18 17.35
C ALA A 185 20.02 -2.46 17.25
N PRO A 186 20.43 -1.63 18.23
CA PRO A 186 21.65 -0.82 18.14
C PRO A 186 22.96 -1.61 18.04
N SER A 187 23.04 -2.79 18.65
CA SER A 187 24.26 -3.60 18.69
C SER A 187 24.51 -4.38 17.40
N THR A 188 23.46 -4.97 16.83
CA THR A 188 23.53 -5.84 15.65
C THR A 188 23.21 -5.11 14.36
N SER A 189 22.60 -3.92 14.44
CA SER A 189 21.95 -3.24 13.31
C SER A 189 20.89 -4.12 12.63
N GLN A 190 20.26 -5.03 13.37
CA GLN A 190 19.15 -5.85 12.87
C GLN A 190 17.88 -5.03 12.82
N LEU A 191 17.14 -5.12 11.72
CA LEU A 191 15.82 -4.52 11.60
C LEU A 191 14.82 -5.43 12.34
N LEU A 192 14.10 -4.83 13.29
CA LEU A 192 13.11 -5.53 14.10
C LEU A 192 11.69 -5.24 13.61
N HIS A 193 11.42 -3.98 13.25
CA HIS A 193 10.11 -3.57 12.76
C HIS A 193 10.22 -2.49 11.70
N TYR A 194 9.34 -2.55 10.70
CA TYR A 194 9.24 -1.58 9.62
C TYR A 194 7.79 -1.14 9.47
N ASN A 195 7.56 0.18 9.46
CA ASN A 195 6.26 0.77 9.17
C ASN A 195 6.41 1.88 8.15
N SER A 196 5.60 1.84 7.08
CA SER A 196 5.45 2.97 6.16
C SER A 196 4.39 3.94 6.68
N VAL A 197 4.64 5.24 6.56
CA VAL A 197 3.77 6.31 7.06
C VAL A 197 3.28 7.13 5.85
N PRO A 198 2.04 6.89 5.37
CA PRO A 198 1.43 7.76 4.38
C PRO A 198 1.15 9.14 4.98
N ALA A 199 1.05 10.17 4.13
CA ALA A 199 0.70 11.51 4.59
C ALA A 199 -0.82 11.65 4.82
N VAL A 200 -1.63 10.99 3.99
CA VAL A 200 -3.09 10.97 4.02
C VAL A 200 -3.58 9.52 3.88
N PRO A 201 -4.44 8.99 4.77
CA PRO A 201 -4.83 9.58 6.05
C PRO A 201 -3.63 9.66 7.00
N ARG A 202 -3.54 10.76 7.76
CA ARG A 202 -2.41 10.97 8.67
C ARG A 202 -2.49 9.96 9.82
N LYS A 203 -1.48 9.13 10.00
CA LYS A 203 -1.37 8.18 11.14
C LYS A 203 -0.61 8.85 12.29
N PRO A 204 -1.28 9.37 13.35
CA PRO A 204 -0.60 10.07 14.45
C PRO A 204 0.13 9.12 15.42
N PHE A 205 -0.30 7.86 15.49
CA PHE A 205 0.24 6.86 16.39
C PHE A 205 0.95 5.74 15.62
N LEU A 206 2.12 5.37 16.10
CA LEU A 206 2.87 4.21 15.62
C LEU A 206 2.51 3.00 16.51
N LYS A 207 1.96 1.94 15.91
CA LYS A 207 1.75 0.66 16.60
C LYS A 207 3.03 -0.16 16.50
N LEU A 208 3.60 -0.52 17.65
CA LEU A 208 4.76 -1.42 17.76
C LEU A 208 4.31 -2.69 18.52
N PRO A 209 4.56 -3.90 17.98
CA PRO A 209 4.31 -5.15 18.69
C PRO A 209 5.08 -5.22 20.02
N LEU A 210 4.44 -5.80 21.04
CA LEU A 210 5.05 -5.92 22.36
C LEU A 210 6.21 -6.94 22.37
N GLU A 211 6.15 -7.94 21.49
CA GLU A 211 7.14 -9.00 21.29
C GLU A 211 8.53 -8.48 20.92
N LEU A 212 8.60 -7.25 20.38
CA LEU A 212 9.88 -6.59 20.10
C LEU A 212 10.69 -6.33 21.37
N PHE A 213 10.02 -6.22 22.52
CA PHE A 213 10.63 -5.93 23.81
C PHE A 213 10.98 -7.18 24.63
N ASP A 214 10.67 -8.38 24.13
CA ASP A 214 10.97 -9.63 24.82
C ASP A 214 12.48 -9.97 24.77
N ASP A 215 12.98 -10.51 25.89
CA ASP A 215 14.41 -10.67 26.19
C ASP A 215 15.21 -11.52 25.17
N GLU A 216 14.55 -12.35 24.35
CA GLU A 216 15.20 -13.24 23.38
C GLU A 216 15.81 -12.49 22.18
N ASN A 217 15.25 -11.34 21.80
CA ASN A 217 15.73 -10.53 20.67
C ASN A 217 16.92 -9.61 21.04
N ALA A 218 17.32 -9.57 22.32
CA ALA A 218 18.26 -8.58 22.82
C ALA A 218 19.36 -9.17 23.72
N GLN A 219 20.35 -9.82 23.12
CA GLN A 219 21.68 -9.88 23.73
C GLN A 219 22.42 -8.55 23.53
N GLY A 220 22.01 -7.54 24.30
CA GLY A 220 22.81 -6.34 24.54
C GLY A 220 24.03 -6.65 25.43
N LEU A 221 25.12 -5.88 25.27
CA LEU A 221 26.38 -6.04 26.00
C LEU A 221 26.27 -5.90 27.55
N SER A 222 25.12 -5.44 28.07
CA SER A 222 24.96 -5.09 29.49
C SER A 222 24.08 -6.06 30.30
N GLY A 223 23.48 -7.11 29.71
CA GLY A 223 22.60 -8.03 30.45
C GLY A 223 21.44 -7.35 31.19
N LYS A 224 21.02 -6.18 30.72
CA LYS A 224 19.89 -5.39 31.25
C LYS A 224 19.10 -4.82 30.08
N GLY A 225 18.05 -5.53 29.68
CA GLY A 225 16.97 -5.04 28.82
C GLY A 225 17.28 -4.93 27.33
N ALA A 226 16.20 -5.00 26.54
CA ALA A 226 16.22 -4.74 25.10
C ALA A 226 16.45 -3.25 24.80
N GLU A 227 17.58 -2.93 24.20
CA GLU A 227 17.81 -1.61 23.61
C GLU A 227 17.27 -1.59 22.18
N ILE A 228 16.35 -0.68 21.90
CA ILE A 228 15.70 -0.53 20.60
C ILE A 228 15.81 0.94 20.17
N ASP A 229 16.23 1.18 18.93
CA ASP A 229 16.32 2.51 18.32
C ASP A 229 15.21 2.67 17.27
N VAL A 230 14.26 3.58 17.54
CA VAL A 230 13.17 3.92 16.61
C VAL A 230 13.57 5.16 15.83
N ARG A 231 13.79 4.98 14.53
CA ARG A 231 14.38 5.98 13.66
C ARG A 231 13.43 6.41 12.56
N ASN A 232 13.16 7.71 12.55
CA ASN A 232 12.37 8.39 11.53
C ASN A 232 13.25 9.36 10.71
N ASP A 233 14.57 9.38 10.93
CA ASP A 233 15.54 10.19 10.21
C ASP A 233 16.05 9.51 8.93
N LEU A 234 15.75 8.23 8.71
CA LEU A 234 16.34 7.43 7.65
C LEU A 234 15.52 7.50 6.35
N VAL A 235 16.21 7.67 5.23
CA VAL A 235 15.66 7.55 3.89
C VAL A 235 16.22 6.30 3.21
N HIS A 236 15.33 5.58 2.53
CA HIS A 236 15.68 4.40 1.77
C HIS A 236 16.48 4.75 0.50
N CYS A 237 17.63 4.11 0.30
CA CYS A 237 18.53 4.43 -0.81
C CYS A 237 18.17 3.73 -2.12
N GLY A 238 17.31 2.70 -2.10
CA GLY A 238 17.00 1.88 -3.28
C GLY A 238 18.14 0.93 -3.68
N VAL A 239 18.92 0.50 -2.69
CA VAL A 239 20.03 -0.46 -2.86
C VAL A 239 20.00 -1.42 -1.68
N GLU A 240 20.02 -2.70 -2.00
CA GLU A 240 20.00 -3.78 -1.02
C GLU A 240 21.02 -4.85 -1.40
N VAL A 241 21.63 -5.48 -0.41
CA VAL A 241 22.43 -6.69 -0.61
C VAL A 241 21.59 -7.87 -0.17
N CYS A 242 21.31 -8.77 -1.11
CA CYS A 242 20.41 -9.89 -0.93
C CYS A 242 21.17 -11.22 -1.04
N ALA A 243 20.76 -12.18 -0.23
CA ALA A 243 21.14 -13.56 -0.37
C ALA A 243 20.39 -14.22 -1.54
N ILE A 244 20.94 -15.30 -2.07
CA ILE A 244 20.31 -16.17 -3.08
C ILE A 244 18.96 -16.75 -2.63
N ASP A 245 18.67 -16.75 -1.33
CA ASP A 245 17.43 -17.28 -0.77
C ASP A 245 16.24 -16.32 -0.97
N VAL A 246 16.48 -15.05 -1.36
CA VAL A 246 15.43 -14.03 -1.50
C VAL A 246 14.47 -14.30 -2.68
N PRO A 247 14.91 -14.55 -3.93
CA PRO A 247 13.98 -14.83 -5.03
C PRO A 247 13.02 -16.02 -4.77
N PRO A 248 13.46 -17.17 -4.23
CA PRO A 248 12.56 -18.26 -3.87
C PRO A 248 11.47 -17.86 -2.85
N LEU A 249 11.77 -16.97 -1.90
CA LEU A 249 10.76 -16.50 -0.93
C LEU A 249 9.63 -15.70 -1.59
N PHE A 250 9.91 -15.03 -2.71
CA PHE A 250 8.88 -14.37 -3.54
C PHE A 250 8.08 -15.36 -4.41
N THR A 251 8.68 -16.50 -4.76
CA THR A 251 8.00 -17.60 -5.46
C THR A 251 7.09 -18.38 -4.51
N GLU A 252 7.49 -18.57 -3.25
CA GLU A 252 6.65 -19.24 -2.24
C GLU A 252 5.49 -18.36 -1.76
N ASN A 253 5.74 -17.06 -1.59
CA ASN A 253 4.73 -16.09 -1.16
C ASN A 253 4.33 -15.16 -2.32
N PHE A 254 3.28 -15.54 -3.04
CA PHE A 254 2.80 -14.81 -4.21
C PHE A 254 2.24 -13.42 -3.88
N ASP A 255 1.79 -13.22 -2.65
CA ASP A 255 1.15 -11.99 -2.17
C ASP A 255 2.14 -10.81 -2.05
N TYR A 256 3.45 -11.08 -2.08
CA TYR A 256 4.46 -10.03 -2.08
C TYR A 256 4.59 -9.38 -3.47
N GLN A 257 4.09 -8.15 -3.59
CA GLN A 257 4.19 -7.23 -4.73
C GLN A 257 5.25 -6.14 -4.49
N SER A 258 5.25 -5.56 -3.28
CA SER A 258 6.13 -4.45 -2.87
C SER A 258 7.27 -4.92 -1.96
N PHE A 259 8.49 -4.49 -2.29
CA PHE A 259 9.69 -4.94 -1.61
C PHE A 259 9.77 -4.54 -0.14
N LEU A 260 9.54 -3.26 0.20
CA LEU A 260 9.64 -2.81 1.60
C LEU A 260 8.34 -3.03 2.39
N ARG A 261 7.18 -2.85 1.77
CA ARG A 261 5.91 -2.83 2.51
C ARG A 261 5.40 -4.21 2.82
N GLU A 262 5.53 -5.14 1.88
CA GLU A 262 4.94 -6.47 2.03
C GLU A 262 6.03 -7.49 2.31
N PHE A 263 7.12 -7.51 1.54
CA PHE A 263 8.18 -8.50 1.76
C PHE A 263 8.94 -8.28 3.08
N VAL A 264 9.43 -7.07 3.35
CA VAL A 264 10.13 -6.80 4.64
C VAL A 264 9.18 -6.93 5.83
N GLN A 265 7.98 -6.35 5.76
CA GLN A 265 7.00 -6.46 6.86
C GLN A 265 6.54 -7.91 7.06
N GLY A 266 6.29 -8.64 5.96
CA GLY A 266 5.89 -10.04 5.98
C GLY A 266 6.95 -10.92 6.62
N ILE A 267 8.23 -10.73 6.29
CA ILE A 267 9.33 -11.46 6.96
C ILE A 267 9.42 -11.12 8.44
N LEU A 268 9.28 -9.85 8.82
CA LEU A 268 9.39 -9.43 10.22
C LEU A 268 8.20 -9.87 11.09
N THR A 269 7.05 -10.13 10.48
CA THR A 269 5.82 -10.59 11.17
C THR A 269 5.62 -12.10 11.09
N SER A 270 6.40 -12.81 10.27
CA SER A 270 6.27 -14.26 10.09
C SER A 270 7.05 -15.03 11.16
N ASP A 271 6.34 -15.74 12.03
CA ASP A 271 6.96 -16.61 13.04
C ASP A 271 7.64 -17.85 12.44
N LEU A 272 7.28 -18.24 11.21
CA LEU A 272 7.76 -19.45 10.55
C LEU A 272 9.13 -19.27 9.87
N LEU A 273 9.46 -18.03 9.50
CA LEU A 273 10.67 -17.71 8.77
C LEU A 273 11.69 -17.17 9.77
N GLU A 274 12.73 -17.94 10.07
CA GLU A 274 13.85 -17.49 10.92
C GLU A 274 14.75 -16.43 10.25
N ALA A 275 14.30 -15.82 9.15
CA ALA A 275 15.07 -14.96 8.28
C ALA A 275 15.27 -13.56 8.90
N LYS A 276 16.53 -13.10 8.95
CA LYS A 276 16.91 -11.83 9.58
C LYS A 276 17.31 -10.80 8.54
N ILE A 277 16.74 -9.61 8.68
CA ILE A 277 17.04 -8.45 7.84
C ILE A 277 17.90 -7.47 8.65
N PHE A 278 18.95 -6.96 8.04
CA PHE A 278 19.84 -5.98 8.65
C PHE A 278 19.71 -4.62 7.98
N LEU A 279 19.92 -3.56 8.76
CA LEU A 279 19.97 -2.20 8.26
C LEU A 279 21.42 -1.72 8.22
N HIS A 280 21.84 -1.22 7.06
CA HIS A 280 23.06 -0.45 6.92
C HIS A 280 22.69 1.03 6.89
N ILE A 281 23.13 1.78 7.89
CA ILE A 281 23.00 3.23 7.93
C ILE A 281 24.31 3.81 7.41
N ALA A 282 24.27 4.39 6.22
CA ALA A 282 25.43 4.98 5.59
C ALA A 282 25.97 6.12 6.47
N ALA A 283 27.26 6.07 6.76
CA ALA A 283 27.94 7.20 7.37
C ALA A 283 27.80 8.40 6.43
N PRO A 284 27.45 9.59 6.93
CA PRO A 284 27.39 10.75 6.07
C PRO A 284 28.75 10.96 5.42
N ALA A 285 28.74 11.17 4.10
CA ALA A 285 29.96 11.51 3.38
C ALA A 285 30.63 12.70 4.07
N SER A 286 31.95 12.59 4.33
CA SER A 286 32.75 13.71 4.80
C SER A 286 32.86 14.75 3.68
N ALA A 287 31.80 15.51 3.46
CA ALA A 287 31.83 16.65 2.55
C ALA A 287 32.56 17.79 3.26
N SER A 288 33.89 17.70 3.31
CA SER A 288 34.80 18.81 3.67
C SER A 288 34.76 19.96 2.66
N SER A 289 33.85 19.94 1.68
CA SER A 289 33.69 20.98 0.68
C SER A 289 32.23 21.16 0.26
N THR A 290 31.41 21.76 1.13
CA THR A 290 30.16 22.41 0.71
C THR A 290 30.25 23.90 1.03
N SER A 291 29.84 24.75 0.09
CA SER A 291 29.77 26.20 0.26
C SER A 291 28.62 26.67 1.16
N SER A 292 27.87 25.75 1.78
CA SER A 292 26.77 26.02 2.70
C SER A 292 27.22 26.16 4.16
N GLY A 293 28.49 25.87 4.49
CA GLY A 293 29.07 26.22 5.79
C GLY A 293 28.46 25.55 7.02
N VAL A 294 27.61 24.54 6.85
CA VAL A 294 27.09 23.73 7.97
C VAL A 294 27.62 22.30 7.80
N PRO A 295 28.52 21.84 8.69
CA PRO A 295 28.93 20.44 8.72
C PRO A 295 27.72 19.54 9.01
N TRP A 296 27.51 18.52 8.19
CA TRP A 296 26.45 17.53 8.37
C TRP A 296 26.62 16.66 9.63
N GLU A 297 27.77 16.73 10.29
CA GLU A 297 28.08 16.03 11.55
C GLU A 297 27.05 16.28 12.67
N ALA A 298 26.24 17.35 12.60
CA ALA A 298 25.18 17.61 13.56
C ALA A 298 23.93 16.69 13.44
N CYS A 299 23.72 16.04 12.29
CA CYS A 299 22.54 15.19 12.05
C CYS A 299 22.79 13.68 12.25
N ALA A 300 24.04 13.23 12.19
CA ALA A 300 24.36 11.81 12.33
C ALA A 300 24.85 11.49 13.75
N LYS A 301 23.91 11.26 14.68
CA LYS A 301 24.21 10.31 15.74
C LYS A 301 24.20 8.94 15.07
N GLY A 302 25.38 8.46 14.66
CA GLY A 302 25.56 7.08 14.23
C GLY A 302 24.99 6.11 15.27
N LEU A 303 24.64 4.90 14.85
CA LEU A 303 24.20 3.84 15.76
C LEU A 303 25.20 3.73 16.91
N LEU A 304 24.73 3.68 18.15
CA LEU A 304 25.58 3.60 19.33
C LEU A 304 26.35 2.25 19.29
N GLY A 305 27.58 2.25 18.77
CA GLY A 305 28.49 1.10 18.83
C GLY A 305 28.69 0.25 17.57
N SER A 306 28.15 0.61 16.39
CA SER A 306 28.41 -0.10 15.13
C SER A 306 29.46 0.62 14.26
N PRO A 307 30.42 -0.08 13.62
CA PRO A 307 31.41 0.55 12.74
C PRO A 307 30.71 1.14 11.50
N ALA A 308 30.85 2.45 11.30
CA ALA A 308 30.30 3.13 10.14
C ALA A 308 31.20 2.85 8.91
N TYR A 309 30.90 1.80 8.15
CA TYR A 309 31.48 1.52 6.83
C TYR A 309 30.57 2.09 5.72
N GLY A 310 31.00 2.06 4.45
CA GLY A 310 30.12 2.42 3.33
C GLY A 310 29.72 3.91 3.24
N ALA A 311 30.61 4.84 3.61
CA ALA A 311 30.28 6.26 3.59
C ALA A 311 29.89 6.76 2.19
N GLY A 312 28.82 7.55 2.10
CA GLY A 312 28.38 8.13 0.84
C GLY A 312 26.97 8.72 0.90
N TYR A 313 26.63 9.42 -0.17
CA TYR A 313 25.29 9.91 -0.47
C TYR A 313 24.63 8.94 -1.44
N MET A 314 23.36 8.62 -1.21
CA MET A 314 22.55 7.84 -2.13
C MET A 314 21.09 8.25 -1.95
N LEU A 315 20.42 8.58 -3.06
CA LEU A 315 19.00 8.94 -3.03
C LEU A 315 18.31 8.44 -4.29
N ARG A 316 17.09 7.93 -4.11
CA ARG A 316 16.24 7.48 -5.20
C ARG A 316 15.44 8.65 -5.79
N ALA A 317 15.45 8.81 -7.11
CA ALA A 317 14.57 9.75 -7.80
C ALA A 317 13.14 9.18 -7.88
N SER A 318 12.47 9.01 -6.74
CA SER A 318 11.18 8.30 -6.61
C SER A 318 10.02 9.00 -7.35
N GLY A 319 10.02 10.32 -7.37
CA GLY A 319 9.03 11.17 -8.04
C GLY A 319 9.61 12.54 -8.42
N PRO A 320 8.81 13.44 -9.01
CA PRO A 320 9.26 14.76 -9.46
C PRO A 320 9.93 15.60 -8.37
N GLY A 321 9.39 15.59 -7.14
CA GLY A 321 10.02 16.27 -5.99
C GLY A 321 11.38 15.68 -5.62
N ALA A 322 11.51 14.36 -5.56
CA ALA A 322 12.80 13.71 -5.28
C ALA A 322 13.81 13.94 -6.41
N TYR A 323 13.35 13.98 -7.66
CA TYR A 323 14.18 14.30 -8.82
C TYR A 323 14.75 15.73 -8.76
N ASP A 324 13.99 16.72 -8.27
CA ASP A 324 14.51 18.07 -8.00
C ASP A 324 15.67 18.05 -6.98
N VAL A 325 15.48 17.31 -5.90
CA VAL A 325 16.46 17.21 -4.81
C VAL A 325 17.74 16.54 -5.28
N VAL A 326 17.63 15.38 -5.95
CA VAL A 326 18.79 14.66 -6.50
C VAL A 326 19.60 15.55 -7.43
N ASN A 327 18.96 16.27 -8.36
CA ASN A 327 19.66 17.18 -9.26
C ASN A 327 20.38 18.30 -8.48
N ASN A 328 19.71 18.93 -7.52
CA ASN A 328 20.33 19.97 -6.69
C ASN A 328 21.51 19.46 -5.86
N ASP A 329 21.42 18.23 -5.35
CA ASP A 329 22.47 17.59 -4.55
C ASP A 329 23.69 17.22 -5.43
N VAL A 330 23.46 16.75 -6.65
CA VAL A 330 24.54 16.54 -7.64
C VAL A 330 25.23 17.85 -8.01
N LEU A 331 24.48 18.95 -8.21
CA LEU A 331 25.03 20.27 -8.54
C LEU A 331 25.87 20.86 -7.41
N THR A 332 25.44 20.65 -6.18
CA THR A 332 26.15 21.14 -4.98
C THR A 332 27.33 20.27 -4.60
N GLY A 333 27.44 19.06 -5.18
CA GLY A 333 28.59 18.18 -5.08
C GLY A 333 28.50 17.14 -3.97
N TRP A 334 27.31 16.80 -3.50
CA TRP A 334 27.13 15.72 -2.50
C TRP A 334 27.58 14.35 -3.03
N THR A 335 27.47 14.13 -4.33
CA THR A 335 27.84 12.89 -5.03
C THR A 335 29.34 12.80 -5.38
N TYR A 336 30.21 13.56 -4.72
CA TYR A 336 31.66 13.59 -5.01
C TYR A 336 32.30 12.19 -5.02
N PRO A 337 33.05 11.77 -6.06
CA PRO A 337 33.70 12.58 -7.08
C PRO A 337 32.83 12.95 -8.29
N TYR A 338 31.68 12.30 -8.44
CA TYR A 338 30.77 12.51 -9.57
C TYR A 338 30.04 13.83 -9.40
N SER A 339 30.57 14.86 -10.03
CA SER A 339 29.98 16.19 -10.06
C SER A 339 30.27 16.84 -11.41
N PRO A 340 29.44 17.78 -11.86
CA PRO A 340 29.71 18.52 -13.10
C PRO A 340 31.05 19.27 -13.07
N ARG A 341 31.64 19.49 -11.89
CA ARG A 341 32.96 20.15 -11.72
C ARG A 341 34.14 19.27 -12.15
N GLN A 342 34.01 17.95 -12.02
CA GLN A 342 35.07 17.01 -12.33
C GLN A 342 34.69 16.25 -13.59
N ARG A 343 33.96 15.16 -13.43
CA ARG A 343 33.46 14.35 -14.52
C ARG A 343 32.21 13.63 -14.05
N LEU A 344 31.15 13.74 -14.82
CA LEU A 344 29.93 12.95 -14.62
C LEU A 344 30.13 11.54 -15.21
N PRO A 345 29.44 10.52 -14.69
CA PRO A 345 29.46 9.16 -15.26
C PRO A 345 29.09 9.20 -16.74
N SER A 346 29.98 8.74 -17.63
CA SER A 346 29.77 8.72 -19.08
C SER A 346 29.27 10.05 -19.71
N GLY A 347 29.41 11.18 -19.01
CA GLY A 347 28.70 12.42 -19.31
C GLY A 347 29.53 13.47 -20.06
N PRO A 348 28.87 14.56 -20.53
CA PRO A 348 29.55 15.68 -21.17
C PRO A 348 30.45 16.42 -20.19
N ASN A 349 31.54 17.00 -20.72
CA ASN A 349 32.44 17.83 -19.93
C ASN A 349 31.85 19.23 -19.76
N TYR A 350 31.84 19.73 -18.52
CA TYR A 350 31.43 21.10 -18.21
C TYR A 350 32.62 21.95 -17.78
N THR A 351 32.60 23.20 -18.21
CA THR A 351 33.50 24.23 -17.69
C THR A 351 32.81 24.96 -16.55
N LEU A 352 33.51 25.07 -15.41
CA LEU A 352 33.00 25.75 -14.23
C LEU A 352 33.23 27.26 -14.34
N LEU A 353 32.15 28.02 -14.24
CA LEU A 353 32.14 29.47 -14.01
C LEU A 353 31.99 29.75 -12.50
N SER A 354 32.14 31.01 -12.09
CA SER A 354 31.92 31.39 -10.69
C SER A 354 30.48 31.09 -10.25
N SER A 355 30.28 30.77 -8.97
CA SER A 355 28.95 30.58 -8.36
C SER A 355 28.16 29.37 -8.88
N LEU A 356 28.81 28.19 -8.99
CA LEU A 356 28.17 26.92 -9.40
C LEU A 356 27.42 27.01 -10.73
N ARG A 357 28.05 27.68 -11.70
CA ARG A 357 27.54 27.80 -13.07
C ARG A 357 28.36 26.90 -13.98
N PHE A 358 27.69 26.11 -14.81
CA PHE A 358 28.34 25.11 -15.64
C PHE A 358 28.00 25.36 -17.10
N LEU A 359 29.03 25.43 -17.94
CA LEU A 359 28.88 25.65 -19.38
C LEU A 359 29.43 24.45 -20.14
N GLY A 360 28.57 23.81 -20.91
CA GLY A 360 28.89 22.67 -21.76
C GLY A 360 29.65 23.09 -23.02
N GLU A 361 30.28 22.11 -23.67
CA GLU A 361 31.07 22.34 -24.86
C GLU A 361 30.21 22.90 -26.03
N GLY A 362 30.71 23.96 -26.67
CA GLY A 362 30.03 24.57 -27.83
C GLY A 362 28.77 25.39 -27.50
N ALA A 363 28.45 25.61 -26.22
CA ALA A 363 27.35 26.48 -25.85
C ALA A 363 27.67 27.96 -26.14
N THR A 364 26.72 28.68 -26.72
CA THR A 364 26.85 30.11 -27.03
C THR A 364 25.75 30.89 -26.30
N TYR A 365 26.11 32.02 -25.70
CA TYR A 365 25.18 32.90 -25.02
C TYR A 365 25.40 34.35 -25.46
N ALA A 366 24.31 35.13 -25.56
CA ALA A 366 24.38 36.56 -25.85
C ALA A 366 25.04 37.34 -24.70
N LEU A 367 25.64 38.50 -24.99
CA LEU A 367 26.32 39.32 -23.98
C LEU A 367 25.37 39.85 -22.89
N SER A 368 24.09 40.07 -23.24
CA SER A 368 23.05 40.52 -22.31
C SER A 368 22.44 39.39 -21.49
N ALA A 369 22.69 38.12 -21.84
CA ALA A 369 22.14 36.98 -21.13
C ALA A 369 22.75 36.83 -19.73
N ARG A 370 21.89 36.53 -18.75
CA ARG A 370 22.26 36.36 -17.34
C ARG A 370 22.10 34.91 -16.95
N ILE A 371 23.23 34.27 -16.69
CA ILE A 371 23.28 32.93 -16.10
C ILE A 371 23.41 33.12 -14.59
N GLY A 372 22.35 32.75 -13.88
CA GLY A 372 22.17 32.80 -12.44
C GLY A 372 22.84 31.66 -11.69
N PHE A 373 22.63 31.60 -10.37
CA PHE A 373 23.22 30.60 -9.50
C PHE A 373 22.72 29.18 -9.84
N ARG A 374 23.55 28.15 -9.61
CA ARG A 374 23.23 26.72 -9.80
C ARG A 374 22.57 26.40 -11.15
N SER A 375 23.14 26.94 -12.23
CA SER A 375 22.62 26.72 -13.58
C SER A 375 23.61 25.93 -14.42
N VAL A 376 23.11 24.92 -15.13
CA VAL A 376 23.88 24.10 -16.09
C VAL A 376 23.37 24.38 -17.49
N ILE A 377 24.27 24.72 -18.39
CA ILE A 377 23.99 24.88 -19.81
C ILE A 377 24.63 23.71 -20.55
N GLY A 378 23.81 22.86 -21.18
CA GLY A 378 24.26 21.70 -21.94
C GLY A 378 25.02 22.06 -23.23
N ALA A 379 25.60 21.04 -23.85
CA ALA A 379 26.44 21.19 -25.03
C ALA A 379 25.65 21.71 -26.25
N ALA A 380 26.28 22.58 -27.05
CA ALA A 380 25.69 23.17 -28.26
C ALA A 380 24.34 23.90 -28.05
N SER A 381 24.09 24.42 -26.83
CA SER A 381 22.89 25.18 -26.52
C SER A 381 23.09 26.68 -26.79
N HIS A 382 22.03 27.35 -27.24
CA HIS A 382 22.02 28.75 -27.66
C HIS A 382 21.08 29.57 -26.78
N LEU A 383 21.64 30.57 -26.09
CA LEU A 383 20.89 31.54 -25.28
C LEU A 383 20.88 32.90 -25.99
N ASP A 384 19.69 33.41 -26.26
CA ASP A 384 19.48 34.68 -26.98
C ASP A 384 19.57 35.92 -26.06
N GLU A 385 19.27 37.11 -26.59
CA GLU A 385 19.38 38.38 -25.86
C GLU A 385 18.42 38.50 -24.65
N ASP A 386 18.90 39.11 -23.56
CA ASP A 386 18.13 39.40 -22.34
C ASP A 386 17.48 38.19 -21.66
N VAL A 387 18.02 36.99 -21.86
CA VAL A 387 17.57 35.77 -21.18
C VAL A 387 18.09 35.71 -19.75
N ASP A 388 17.24 35.30 -18.81
CA ASP A 388 17.58 35.14 -17.39
C ASP A 388 17.31 33.70 -16.93
N VAL A 389 18.37 32.96 -16.57
CA VAL A 389 18.30 31.55 -16.18
C VAL A 389 18.79 31.38 -14.75
N HIS A 390 17.96 30.86 -13.83
CA HIS A 390 18.34 30.59 -12.44
C HIS A 390 17.95 29.17 -12.01
N HIS A 391 18.80 28.50 -11.22
CA HIS A 391 18.54 27.16 -10.66
C HIS A 391 18.02 26.14 -11.70
N THR A 392 18.53 26.21 -12.93
CA THR A 392 17.97 25.47 -14.06
C THR A 392 19.03 24.58 -14.69
N ILE A 393 18.62 23.37 -15.05
CA ILE A 393 19.45 22.44 -15.84
C ILE A 393 18.93 22.44 -17.27
N VAL A 394 19.80 22.80 -18.20
CA VAL A 394 19.51 22.84 -19.62
C VAL A 394 20.26 21.71 -20.32
N GLY A 395 19.54 20.91 -21.10
CA GLY A 395 20.06 19.82 -21.93
C GLY A 395 20.91 20.29 -23.10
N ALA A 396 21.30 19.33 -23.94
CA ALA A 396 22.06 19.59 -25.14
C ALA A 396 21.18 20.09 -26.29
N ARG A 397 21.74 20.96 -27.15
CA ARG A 397 21.09 21.50 -28.36
C ARG A 397 19.78 22.26 -28.07
N VAL A 398 19.72 22.92 -26.91
CA VAL A 398 18.55 23.71 -26.52
C VAL A 398 18.68 25.13 -27.04
N THR A 399 17.58 25.70 -27.56
CA THR A 399 17.52 27.11 -27.97
C THR A 399 16.54 27.87 -27.10
N ILE A 400 16.99 28.93 -26.43
CA ILE A 400 16.16 29.79 -25.58
C ILE A 400 16.02 31.16 -26.24
N GLY A 401 14.79 31.55 -26.59
CA GLY A 401 14.47 32.81 -27.24
C GLY A 401 14.58 34.04 -26.34
N ALA A 402 14.68 35.21 -26.97
CA ALA A 402 14.97 36.48 -26.31
C ALA A 402 13.94 36.87 -25.23
N ARG A 403 14.43 37.59 -24.19
CA ARG A 403 13.63 38.11 -23.05
C ARG A 403 12.89 37.03 -22.23
N SER A 404 13.33 35.78 -22.32
CA SER A 404 12.75 34.68 -21.55
C SER A 404 13.35 34.57 -20.16
N ARG A 405 12.51 34.24 -19.17
CA ARG A 405 12.91 34.04 -17.77
C ARG A 405 12.62 32.60 -17.34
N ILE A 406 13.65 31.90 -16.90
CA ILE A 406 13.60 30.49 -16.54
C ILE A 406 14.13 30.32 -15.12
N ASP A 407 13.31 29.77 -14.23
CA ASP A 407 13.63 29.60 -12.82
C ASP A 407 13.22 28.20 -12.35
N HIS A 408 14.12 27.47 -11.68
CA HIS A 408 13.88 26.12 -11.17
C HIS A 408 13.31 25.15 -12.21
N ALA A 409 13.83 25.17 -13.45
CA ALA A 409 13.32 24.32 -14.53
C ALA A 409 14.34 23.27 -14.99
N TYR A 410 13.82 22.18 -15.55
CA TYR A 410 14.60 21.09 -16.11
C TYR A 410 14.24 20.94 -17.59
N LEU A 411 15.13 21.42 -18.46
CA LEU A 411 14.97 21.31 -19.91
C LEU A 411 15.82 20.15 -20.41
N TRP A 412 15.21 19.15 -21.03
CA TRP A 412 15.95 18.04 -21.63
C TRP A 412 16.52 18.41 -23.01
N ASP A 413 17.08 17.42 -23.72
CA ASP A 413 17.73 17.65 -25.00
C ASP A 413 16.74 18.06 -26.12
N ASP A 414 17.25 18.86 -27.07
CA ASP A 414 16.55 19.31 -28.27
C ASP A 414 15.29 20.16 -28.00
N VAL A 415 15.19 20.80 -26.83
CA VAL A 415 14.09 21.71 -26.49
C VAL A 415 14.25 23.06 -27.17
N ARG A 416 13.13 23.62 -27.65
CA ARG A 416 13.09 24.97 -28.22
C ARG A 416 12.10 25.82 -27.45
N VAL A 417 12.59 26.92 -26.88
CA VAL A 417 11.78 27.91 -26.15
C VAL A 417 11.71 29.20 -26.96
N GLY A 418 10.50 29.70 -27.20
CA GLY A 418 10.21 30.95 -27.90
C GLY A 418 10.64 32.20 -27.14
N ALA A 419 10.27 33.37 -27.67
CA ALA A 419 10.53 34.66 -27.04
C ALA A 419 9.51 34.98 -25.95
N ASP A 420 9.91 35.84 -24.99
CA ASP A 420 9.06 36.35 -23.92
C ASP A 420 8.36 35.25 -23.08
N CYS A 421 9.04 34.11 -22.89
CA CYS A 421 8.51 32.99 -22.12
C CYS A 421 8.88 33.09 -20.63
N VAL A 422 7.97 32.68 -19.74
CA VAL A 422 8.22 32.59 -18.30
C VAL A 422 8.00 31.15 -17.85
N LEU A 423 9.09 30.50 -17.46
CA LEU A 423 9.08 29.11 -17.01
C LEU A 423 9.49 29.07 -15.54
N SER A 424 8.68 28.45 -14.69
CA SER A 424 8.96 28.36 -13.25
C SER A 424 8.63 26.98 -12.72
N GLY A 425 9.61 26.23 -12.19
CA GLY A 425 9.34 24.95 -11.52
C GLY A 425 8.79 23.85 -12.43
N CYS A 426 9.31 23.69 -13.65
CA CYS A 426 8.74 22.77 -14.66
C CYS A 426 9.76 21.75 -15.19
N ILE A 427 9.26 20.58 -15.61
CA ILE A 427 10.04 19.53 -16.27
C ILE A 427 9.59 19.45 -17.73
N ILE A 428 10.52 19.65 -18.66
CA ILE A 428 10.24 19.69 -20.09
C ILE A 428 11.00 18.56 -20.79
N GLY A 429 10.23 17.64 -21.39
CA GLY A 429 10.72 16.47 -22.08
C GLY A 429 11.50 16.76 -23.37
N HIS A 430 12.05 15.71 -23.97
CA HIS A 430 12.88 15.82 -25.17
C HIS A 430 12.08 16.36 -26.37
N LYS A 431 12.74 17.13 -27.23
CA LYS A 431 12.16 17.63 -28.51
C LYS A 431 10.87 18.44 -28.35
N VAL A 432 10.65 19.04 -27.18
CA VAL A 432 9.49 19.91 -26.94
C VAL A 432 9.72 21.28 -27.59
N THR A 433 8.67 21.83 -28.20
CA THR A 433 8.68 23.19 -28.75
C THR A 433 7.67 24.06 -28.01
N ILE A 434 8.16 25.08 -27.34
CA ILE A 434 7.36 26.11 -26.65
C ILE A 434 7.42 27.36 -27.53
N LEU A 435 6.25 27.85 -27.98
CA LEU A 435 6.15 29.05 -28.81
C LEU A 435 6.18 30.33 -27.96
N ASP A 436 5.99 31.48 -28.60
CA ASP A 436 6.17 32.80 -27.97
C ASP A 436 5.09 33.13 -26.93
N HIS A 437 5.46 33.93 -25.92
CA HIS A 437 4.56 34.43 -24.87
C HIS A 437 3.91 33.34 -23.98
N VAL A 438 4.58 32.20 -23.79
CA VAL A 438 4.07 31.11 -22.93
C VAL A 438 4.46 31.31 -21.47
N ARG A 439 3.54 31.00 -20.56
CA ARG A 439 3.76 31.01 -19.11
C ARG A 439 3.48 29.65 -18.51
N LEU A 440 4.52 28.97 -18.01
CA LEU A 440 4.41 27.70 -17.31
C LEU A 440 4.64 27.91 -15.80
N GLU A 441 3.65 27.52 -15.01
CA GLU A 441 3.74 27.55 -13.56
C GLU A 441 4.36 26.27 -12.97
N ARG A 442 4.56 26.29 -11.64
CA ARG A 442 5.26 25.24 -10.90
C ARG A 442 4.53 23.90 -10.95
N GLY A 443 5.30 22.82 -10.96
CA GLY A 443 4.78 21.45 -11.07
C GLY A 443 4.32 21.08 -12.48
N THR A 444 4.50 21.95 -13.49
CA THR A 444 4.13 21.63 -14.86
C THR A 444 5.08 20.59 -15.44
N VAL A 445 4.54 19.52 -16.03
CA VAL A 445 5.31 18.46 -16.69
C VAL A 445 4.87 18.32 -18.15
N VAL A 446 5.82 18.44 -19.07
CA VAL A 446 5.55 18.36 -20.51
C VAL A 446 6.26 17.13 -21.09
N ALA A 447 5.49 16.19 -21.63
CA ALA A 447 6.00 14.97 -22.24
C ALA A 447 6.82 15.26 -23.51
N PRO A 448 7.71 14.32 -23.92
CA PRO A 448 8.51 14.47 -25.13
C PRO A 448 7.68 14.73 -26.39
N GLY A 449 8.17 15.58 -27.29
CA GLY A 449 7.56 15.85 -28.59
C GLY A 449 6.29 16.73 -28.58
N CYS A 450 5.80 17.14 -27.41
CA CYS A 450 4.70 18.09 -27.29
C CYS A 450 5.06 19.47 -27.87
N THR A 451 4.06 20.17 -28.39
CA THR A 451 4.19 21.57 -28.83
C THR A 451 3.18 22.43 -28.08
N ILE A 452 3.64 23.51 -27.46
CA ILE A 452 2.77 24.48 -26.78
C ILE A 452 2.61 25.71 -27.68
N GLY A 453 1.36 26.04 -27.98
CA GLY A 453 0.94 27.19 -28.78
C GLY A 453 1.36 28.54 -28.17
N PRO A 454 1.30 29.62 -28.95
CA PRO A 454 1.64 30.95 -28.45
C PRO A 454 0.56 31.49 -27.50
N ASN A 455 0.95 32.36 -26.56
CA ASN A 455 0.07 33.01 -25.58
C ASN A 455 -0.68 32.06 -24.63
N VAL A 456 -0.12 30.88 -24.36
CA VAL A 456 -0.72 29.88 -23.46
C VAL A 456 -0.22 30.07 -22.02
N HIS A 457 -1.13 29.88 -21.07
CA HIS A 457 -0.81 29.83 -19.65
C HIS A 457 -1.24 28.49 -19.06
N LEU A 458 -0.26 27.71 -18.58
CA LEU A 458 -0.52 26.46 -17.87
C LEU A 458 -0.37 26.69 -16.37
N GLY A 459 -1.42 26.38 -15.62
CA GLY A 459 -1.47 26.51 -14.16
C GLY A 459 -0.66 25.44 -13.43
N ARG A 460 -0.59 25.55 -12.10
CA ARG A 460 0.18 24.64 -11.25
C ARG A 460 -0.19 23.18 -11.44
N GLY A 461 0.82 22.31 -11.50
CA GLY A 461 0.63 20.85 -11.60
C GLY A 461 0.09 20.35 -12.95
N ALA A 462 -0.03 21.22 -13.96
CA ALA A 462 -0.53 20.83 -15.27
C ALA A 462 0.41 19.81 -15.95
N ARG A 463 -0.18 18.80 -16.59
CA ARG A 463 0.58 17.76 -17.29
C ARG A 463 0.18 17.76 -18.75
N VAL A 464 1.14 17.66 -19.66
CA VAL A 464 0.86 17.67 -21.11
C VAL A 464 1.51 16.45 -21.74
N SER A 465 0.71 15.66 -22.46
CA SER A 465 1.19 14.43 -23.13
C SER A 465 0.77 14.40 -24.60
N LEU A 466 1.45 13.60 -25.43
CA LEU A 466 0.93 13.26 -26.76
C LEU A 466 -0.16 12.19 -26.72
N HIS A 467 -0.22 11.42 -25.62
CA HIS A 467 -1.20 10.36 -25.40
C HIS A 467 -2.39 10.89 -24.58
N LYS A 468 -3.60 10.42 -24.88
CA LYS A 468 -4.80 10.72 -24.08
C LYS A 468 -4.64 10.07 -22.69
N PHE A 469 -5.16 10.72 -21.65
CA PHE A 469 -5.23 10.14 -20.31
C PHE A 469 -6.12 8.89 -20.35
N ARG A 470 -5.62 7.73 -19.91
CA ARG A 470 -6.40 6.50 -19.71
C ARG A 470 -6.80 6.44 -18.24
N GLU A 471 -8.10 6.36 -17.95
CA GLU A 471 -8.64 6.27 -16.58
C GLU A 471 -8.76 4.83 -16.08
N SER A 472 -8.85 3.83 -16.97
CA SER A 472 -8.92 2.40 -16.62
C SER A 472 -8.24 1.51 -17.69
N GLU A 473 -7.88 0.27 -17.31
CA GLU A 473 -7.25 -0.71 -18.21
C GLU A 473 -8.21 -1.24 -19.30
N ASP A 474 -9.53 -1.12 -19.11
CA ASP A 474 -10.57 -1.73 -19.97
C ASP A 474 -11.05 -0.89 -21.18
N ASP A 475 -10.54 0.33 -21.36
CA ASP A 475 -10.87 1.14 -22.55
C ASP A 475 -10.04 0.70 -23.77
N ASP A 476 -10.34 -0.49 -24.29
CA ASP A 476 -9.91 -1.00 -25.59
C ASP A 476 -10.94 -0.65 -26.68
N GLU A 477 -11.16 0.65 -26.89
CA GLU A 477 -11.74 1.13 -28.15
C GLU A 477 -10.64 1.82 -28.98
N ASP A 478 -10.33 1.17 -30.11
CA ASP A 478 -9.54 1.68 -31.23
C ASP A 478 -9.71 3.19 -31.41
N ASP A 479 -8.64 3.99 -31.38
CA ASP A 479 -8.76 5.33 -31.96
C ASP A 479 -7.47 5.91 -32.55
N GLU A 480 -7.60 6.29 -33.83
CA GLU A 480 -6.57 6.93 -34.62
C GLU A 480 -6.11 8.23 -33.97
N ALA A 481 -4.79 8.40 -33.88
CA ALA A 481 -4.15 9.63 -33.47
C ALA A 481 -4.59 10.82 -34.34
N ARG A 482 -5.56 11.63 -33.86
CA ARG A 482 -5.62 13.10 -34.04
C ARG A 482 -6.85 13.75 -33.40
N SER A 483 -6.53 14.80 -32.63
CA SER A 483 -7.33 16.00 -32.27
C SER A 483 -8.20 15.96 -31.01
N GLY A 484 -7.74 16.72 -29.99
CA GLY A 484 -8.49 17.21 -28.82
C GLY A 484 -7.49 17.52 -27.70
N ASP A 485 -6.91 18.70 -27.50
CA ASP A 485 -7.52 19.95 -27.03
C ASP A 485 -6.63 21.10 -27.53
N ALA A 486 -6.69 21.38 -28.83
CA ALA A 486 -5.96 22.50 -29.42
C ALA A 486 -6.38 23.86 -28.81
N ALA A 487 -7.53 23.93 -28.14
CA ALA A 487 -8.00 25.14 -27.47
C ALA A 487 -7.22 25.48 -26.19
N ALA A 488 -6.84 24.47 -25.39
CA ALA A 488 -6.12 24.69 -24.13
C ALA A 488 -4.62 24.93 -24.35
N LEU A 489 -4.03 24.29 -25.38
CA LEU A 489 -2.62 24.42 -25.74
C LEU A 489 -2.36 25.47 -26.83
N GLY A 490 -3.36 26.26 -27.23
CA GLY A 490 -3.21 27.36 -28.19
C GLY A 490 -3.05 26.93 -29.66
N GLU A 491 -3.07 27.92 -30.56
CA GLU A 491 -2.95 27.68 -32.01
C GLU A 491 -1.64 26.95 -32.37
N GLY A 492 -1.75 25.76 -32.97
CA GLY A 492 -0.60 24.94 -33.33
C GLY A 492 -0.07 24.04 -32.21
N GLY A 493 -0.71 24.04 -31.03
CA GLY A 493 -0.42 23.12 -29.95
C GLY A 493 -0.63 21.66 -30.36
N ARG A 494 0.28 20.79 -29.92
CA ARG A 494 0.21 19.33 -30.10
C ARG A 494 0.36 18.67 -28.74
N GLY A 495 -0.74 18.11 -28.24
CA GLY A 495 -0.81 17.37 -26.99
C GLY A 495 -2.23 17.38 -26.40
N TYR A 496 -2.42 16.54 -25.39
CA TYR A 496 -3.57 16.48 -24.50
C TYR A 496 -3.17 17.08 -23.15
N LEU A 497 -4.02 17.92 -22.57
CA LEU A 497 -3.85 18.41 -21.21
C LEU A 497 -4.37 17.33 -20.26
N TRP A 498 -3.50 16.84 -19.40
CA TRP A 498 -3.81 15.90 -18.33
C TRP A 498 -4.16 16.67 -17.06
N GLU A 499 -5.07 16.13 -16.27
CA GLU A 499 -5.41 16.69 -14.97
C GLU A 499 -4.20 16.65 -14.01
N PRO A 500 -4.10 17.61 -13.07
CA PRO A 500 -3.06 17.59 -12.04
C PRO A 500 -3.12 16.30 -11.20
N LEU A 501 -1.94 15.84 -10.76
CA LEU A 501 -1.83 14.65 -9.92
C LEU A 501 -2.71 14.81 -8.67
N GLY A 502 -3.70 13.92 -8.49
CA GLY A 502 -4.64 13.94 -7.36
C GLY A 502 -5.86 14.87 -7.49
N ALA A 503 -6.16 15.41 -8.68
CA ALA A 503 -7.29 16.32 -8.89
C ALA A 503 -8.67 15.67 -8.69
N LYS A 504 -8.81 14.36 -8.94
CA LYS A 504 -10.00 13.59 -8.56
C LYS A 504 -9.80 12.98 -7.17
N ALA A 505 -10.35 13.64 -6.15
CA ALA A 505 -11.06 12.87 -5.14
C ALA A 505 -12.29 12.34 -5.86
N ALA A 506 -12.38 11.04 -6.08
CA ALA A 506 -13.63 10.48 -6.58
C ALA A 506 -14.76 10.96 -5.64
N PRO A 507 -15.91 11.42 -6.15
CA PRO A 507 -17.09 11.46 -5.30
C PRO A 507 -17.32 10.02 -4.83
N GLU A 508 -17.62 9.84 -3.55
CA GLU A 508 -18.09 8.60 -2.93
C GLU A 508 -19.06 7.85 -3.87
N GLN A 509 -18.50 7.02 -4.75
CA GLN A 509 -19.21 6.02 -5.53
C GLN A 509 -18.58 4.74 -5.04
N ASP A 510 -19.38 4.00 -4.28
CA ASP A 510 -19.14 2.64 -3.81
C ASP A 510 -18.78 1.74 -5.01
N SER A 511 -17.53 1.80 -5.46
CA SER A 511 -16.92 0.77 -6.28
C SER A 511 -15.90 0.08 -5.40
N ASP A 512 -16.13 -1.21 -5.15
CA ASP A 512 -15.33 -2.12 -4.31
C ASP A 512 -13.86 -2.30 -4.78
N GLU A 513 -13.36 -1.44 -5.68
CA GLU A 513 -11.98 -1.41 -6.18
C GLU A 513 -11.05 -0.46 -5.39
N GLU A 514 -11.58 0.33 -4.44
CA GLU A 514 -10.73 1.18 -3.57
C GLU A 514 -9.85 0.36 -2.62
N ASP A 515 -10.19 -0.90 -2.33
CA ASP A 515 -9.45 -1.77 -1.42
C ASP A 515 -8.14 -2.33 -2.01
N GLU A 516 -7.90 -2.20 -3.33
CA GLU A 516 -6.68 -2.71 -3.99
C GLU A 516 -5.59 -1.65 -4.21
N LEU A 517 -5.87 -0.36 -4.01
CA LEU A 517 -4.89 0.70 -4.23
C LEU A 517 -4.07 0.97 -2.96
N ASP A 518 -2.74 0.85 -3.09
CA ASP A 518 -1.75 1.23 -2.09
C ASP A 518 -2.09 2.58 -1.42
N GLU A 519 -2.24 2.61 -0.08
CA GLU A 519 -2.60 3.83 0.68
C GLU A 519 -1.71 5.05 0.33
N ILE A 520 -0.45 4.81 -0.03
CA ILE A 520 0.55 5.83 -0.42
C ILE A 520 0.36 6.34 -1.85
N GLU A 521 -0.17 5.50 -2.73
CA GLU A 521 -0.44 5.85 -4.12
C GLU A 521 -1.83 6.47 -4.31
N SER A 522 -2.59 6.57 -3.21
CA SER A 522 -3.86 7.31 -3.17
C SER A 522 -3.73 8.70 -3.81
N PRO A 523 -4.77 9.16 -4.52
CA PRO A 523 -4.74 10.42 -5.26
C PRO A 523 -4.44 11.63 -4.35
N ALA A 524 -4.83 11.56 -3.07
CA ALA A 524 -4.53 12.58 -2.07
C ALA A 524 -3.02 12.69 -1.78
N ASN A 525 -2.33 11.56 -1.61
CA ASN A 525 -0.89 11.52 -1.41
C ASN A 525 -0.12 11.87 -2.69
N ALA A 526 -0.71 11.58 -3.84
CA ALA A 526 -0.09 11.81 -5.13
C ALA A 526 0.32 13.29 -5.32
N LYS A 527 -0.49 14.26 -4.87
CA LYS A 527 -0.17 15.70 -4.87
C LYS A 527 1.17 16.04 -4.22
N LEU A 528 1.53 15.33 -3.15
CA LEU A 528 2.73 15.58 -2.34
C LEU A 528 4.01 15.12 -3.02
N PHE A 529 3.93 14.35 -4.11
CA PHE A 529 5.08 13.96 -4.92
C PHE A 529 5.44 14.99 -6.01
N GLY A 530 4.61 16.03 -6.20
CA GLY A 530 4.88 17.14 -7.11
C GLY A 530 6.09 17.99 -6.70
N MET A 531 6.69 18.70 -7.67
CA MET A 531 7.76 19.67 -7.40
C MET A 531 7.24 20.82 -6.53
N ASP A 532 7.97 21.11 -5.43
CA ASP A 532 7.61 22.15 -4.45
C ASP A 532 6.13 22.08 -4.02
N ALA A 533 5.65 20.88 -3.65
CA ALA A 533 4.31 20.71 -3.07
C ALA A 533 4.13 21.71 -1.90
N ASP A 534 3.05 22.49 -1.95
CA ASP A 534 2.75 23.50 -0.93
C ASP A 534 2.50 22.78 0.40
N LEU A 535 3.53 22.71 1.25
CA LEU A 535 3.47 22.15 2.60
C LEU A 535 2.44 22.86 3.50
N ALA A 536 1.94 24.02 3.07
CA ALA A 536 0.88 24.78 3.71
C ALA A 536 -0.52 24.19 3.46
N GLU A 537 -0.76 23.39 2.42
CA GLU A 537 -2.05 22.68 2.28
C GLU A 537 -2.18 21.48 3.24
N VAL A 538 -1.09 21.09 3.92
CA VAL A 538 -1.11 20.15 5.05
C VAL A 538 -1.50 20.89 6.36
N GLU A 539 -1.96 22.14 6.28
CA GLU A 539 -2.52 22.91 7.39
C GLU A 539 -3.76 22.22 7.99
N LEU A 540 -3.52 21.41 9.02
CA LEU A 540 -4.17 21.42 10.34
C LEU A 540 -5.69 21.69 10.37
N SER A 541 -6.47 21.12 9.46
CA SER A 541 -7.92 21.20 9.48
C SER A 541 -8.54 19.85 9.84
N ASP A 542 -8.08 19.23 10.91
CA ASP A 542 -8.93 18.34 11.70
C ASP A 542 -9.28 19.09 13.00
N PRO A 543 -10.54 19.48 13.22
CA PRO A 543 -10.98 19.81 14.57
C PRO A 543 -10.76 18.57 15.45
N PRO A 544 -10.34 18.71 16.72
CA PRO A 544 -10.28 17.57 17.62
C PRO A 544 -11.67 16.96 17.67
N SER A 545 -11.84 15.79 17.07
CA SER A 545 -13.01 14.96 17.27
C SER A 545 -12.96 14.45 18.70
N ASP A 546 -13.55 15.24 19.59
CA ASP A 546 -14.00 14.84 20.92
C ASP A 546 -14.95 13.65 20.78
N LEU A 547 -14.45 12.43 20.99
CA LEU A 547 -15.26 11.28 21.39
C LEU A 547 -14.40 10.33 22.24
N SER A 548 -14.21 10.68 23.51
CA SER A 548 -14.46 9.77 24.65
C SER A 548 -13.94 10.40 25.95
N SER A 549 -14.66 11.37 26.50
CA SER A 549 -14.64 11.63 27.94
C SER A 549 -16.04 11.41 28.46
N ILE A 550 -16.19 10.27 29.12
CA ILE A 550 -17.36 9.86 29.88
C ILE A 550 -17.69 10.93 30.93
N ASP A 551 -18.83 11.60 30.76
CA ASP A 551 -19.41 12.47 31.77
C ASP A 551 -19.91 11.61 32.93
N GLY A 552 -19.08 11.50 33.97
CA GLY A 552 -19.50 11.08 35.30
C GLY A 552 -19.94 12.31 36.08
N GLU A 553 -21.24 12.59 36.07
CA GLU A 553 -21.85 13.54 37.00
C GLU A 553 -21.61 13.07 38.44
N THR A 554 -20.84 13.83 39.23
CA THR A 554 -20.98 13.82 40.70
C THR A 554 -20.85 15.22 41.26
N ASP A 555 -21.91 15.54 42.00
CA ASP A 555 -22.28 16.72 42.77
C ASP A 555 -21.16 17.36 43.62
N GLU A 556 -21.22 18.69 43.75
CA GLU A 556 -20.35 19.50 44.61
C GLU A 556 -20.68 19.28 46.09
N GLY A 557 -19.67 19.21 46.96
CA GLY A 557 -19.91 19.27 48.40
C GLY A 557 -18.70 19.03 49.31
N GLU A 558 -18.06 20.13 49.69
CA GLU A 558 -17.36 20.37 50.96
C GLU A 558 -15.99 19.72 51.25
N LEU A 559 -15.00 20.61 51.17
CA LEU A 559 -13.67 20.63 51.80
C LEU A 559 -13.70 20.26 53.30
N VAL A 560 -12.86 19.32 53.73
CA VAL A 560 -12.23 19.35 55.07
C VAL A 560 -10.84 18.71 55.03
N ASP A 561 -9.85 19.52 55.42
CA ASP A 561 -8.47 19.16 55.77
C ASP A 561 -8.40 18.07 56.85
N SER A 562 -7.46 17.14 56.72
CA SER A 562 -6.64 16.68 57.86
C SER A 562 -5.42 15.91 57.38
N GLU A 563 -4.26 16.52 57.59
CA GLU A 563 -2.96 15.87 57.68
C GLU A 563 -2.94 14.99 58.93
N ASP A 564 -2.42 13.76 58.85
CA ASP A 564 -1.67 13.14 59.95
C ASP A 564 -0.83 11.96 59.45
N GLU A 565 0.42 11.96 59.92
CA GLU A 565 1.49 11.01 59.68
C GLU A 565 1.28 9.66 60.43
N LEU A 566 1.80 8.56 59.88
CA LEU A 566 2.76 7.61 60.51
C LEU A 566 2.66 6.15 59.97
N GLU A 567 3.81 5.70 59.45
CA GLU A 567 4.49 4.39 59.50
C GLU A 567 3.75 3.03 59.57
N SER A 568 4.23 2.11 58.69
CA SER A 568 4.66 0.72 58.96
C SER A 568 3.73 -0.47 58.59
N ASP A 569 4.25 -1.26 57.63
CA ASP A 569 4.17 -2.71 57.40
C ASP A 569 2.83 -3.47 57.36
N SER A 570 2.52 -4.06 56.20
CA SER A 570 2.52 -5.54 56.05
C SER A 570 2.17 -5.99 54.62
N ASP A 571 2.82 -7.08 54.24
CA ASP A 571 2.71 -7.83 53.00
C ASP A 571 1.26 -8.04 52.53
N THR A 572 0.97 -7.72 51.26
CA THR A 572 -0.07 -8.41 50.49
C THR A 572 0.33 -8.52 49.02
N ASP A 573 0.13 -9.73 48.52
CA ASP A 573 0.50 -10.24 47.21
C ASP A 573 0.10 -9.36 46.02
N SER A 574 0.96 -9.39 45.00
CA SER A 574 0.63 -8.97 43.64
C SER A 574 -0.61 -9.72 43.13
N PRO A 575 -1.65 -9.02 42.60
CA PRO A 575 -2.63 -9.70 41.78
C PRO A 575 -2.00 -9.99 40.43
N ASN A 576 -1.82 -11.29 40.22
CA ASN A 576 -1.35 -11.91 39.01
C ASN A 576 -2.21 -11.51 37.80
N SER A 577 -1.52 -11.28 36.69
CA SER A 577 -2.06 -11.28 35.33
C SER A 577 -3.01 -12.46 35.09
N ALA A 578 -4.19 -12.15 34.55
CA ALA A 578 -5.05 -13.13 33.90
C ALA A 578 -5.87 -12.47 32.78
N SER A 579 -5.22 -11.90 31.76
CA SER A 579 -5.84 -11.88 30.42
C SER A 579 -5.58 -13.24 29.76
N ALA A 580 -6.26 -14.25 30.29
CA ALA A 580 -6.35 -15.53 29.61
C ALA A 580 -7.22 -15.35 28.37
N TYR A 581 -6.58 -15.43 27.19
CA TYR A 581 -7.22 -15.90 25.97
C TYR A 581 -7.92 -17.22 26.27
N GLY A 582 -9.19 -17.13 26.64
CA GLY A 582 -10.06 -18.26 26.90
C GLY A 582 -11.38 -17.92 26.25
N SER A 583 -11.64 -18.48 25.08
CA SER A 583 -12.95 -18.50 24.43
C SER A 583 -14.01 -18.92 25.46
N VAL A 584 -14.72 -17.96 26.03
CA VAL A 584 -15.85 -18.25 26.93
C VAL A 584 -17.01 -18.66 26.03
N SER A 585 -17.33 -19.96 26.09
CA SER A 585 -18.40 -20.57 25.32
C SER A 585 -19.76 -19.96 25.69
N LEU A 586 -20.50 -19.48 24.70
CA LEU A 586 -21.88 -18.98 24.85
C LEU A 586 -22.89 -20.10 25.18
N THR A 587 -22.43 -21.34 25.38
CA THR A 587 -23.27 -22.54 25.54
C THR A 587 -23.67 -22.86 26.98
N LEU A 588 -23.54 -21.93 27.93
CA LEU A 588 -24.04 -22.18 29.28
C LEU A 588 -25.57 -22.01 29.32
N PRO A 589 -26.33 -23.02 29.81
CA PRO A 589 -27.76 -22.91 29.93
C PRO A 589 -28.14 -21.81 30.94
N ASP A 590 -29.30 -21.21 30.68
CA ASP A 590 -29.96 -20.01 31.25
C ASP A 590 -30.15 -19.98 32.79
N GLY A 591 -29.13 -20.38 33.57
CA GLY A 591 -29.29 -20.70 34.99
C GLY A 591 -28.10 -20.44 35.91
N THR A 592 -27.03 -19.77 35.47
CA THR A 592 -25.92 -19.37 36.36
C THR A 592 -25.75 -17.86 36.40
N GLU A 593 -26.26 -17.24 37.47
CA GLU A 593 -26.17 -15.80 37.81
C GLU A 593 -24.74 -15.38 38.22
N SER A 594 -23.73 -15.65 37.40
CA SER A 594 -22.34 -15.24 37.69
C SER A 594 -21.60 -14.76 36.45
N GLN A 595 -22.22 -13.85 35.70
CA GLN A 595 -21.51 -13.02 34.72
C GLN A 595 -21.34 -11.61 35.30
N THR A 596 -20.12 -11.09 35.26
CA THR A 596 -19.87 -9.70 35.64
C THR A 596 -20.54 -8.73 34.65
N TYR A 597 -20.82 -7.49 35.07
CA TYR A 597 -21.50 -6.51 34.21
C TYR A 597 -20.73 -6.23 32.90
N GLY A 598 -19.39 -6.23 32.95
CA GLY A 598 -18.54 -6.09 31.77
C GLY A 598 -18.65 -7.25 30.78
N GLU A 599 -18.68 -8.49 31.28
CA GLU A 599 -18.87 -9.68 30.43
C GLU A 599 -20.21 -9.68 29.70
N LYS A 600 -21.28 -9.20 30.34
CA LYS A 600 -22.60 -9.07 29.71
C LYS A 600 -22.57 -8.10 28.53
N VAL A 601 -21.98 -6.92 28.72
CA VAL A 601 -21.85 -5.91 27.66
C VAL A 601 -21.02 -6.43 26.49
N GLU A 602 -19.92 -7.13 26.77
CA GLU A 602 -19.07 -7.73 25.73
C GLU A 602 -19.78 -8.87 24.99
N THR A 603 -20.60 -9.68 25.67
CA THR A 603 -21.41 -10.71 24.99
C THR A 603 -22.51 -10.10 24.13
N GLU A 604 -23.15 -9.01 24.57
CA GLU A 604 -24.17 -8.31 23.79
C GLU A 604 -23.57 -7.64 22.55
N ASN A 605 -22.38 -7.03 22.68
CA ASN A 605 -21.67 -6.44 21.56
C ASN A 605 -21.31 -7.51 20.51
N ARG A 606 -20.73 -8.65 20.92
CA ARG A 606 -20.43 -9.76 20.00
C ARG A 606 -21.67 -10.32 19.30
N LEU A 607 -22.79 -10.43 20.02
CA LEU A 607 -24.07 -10.85 19.43
C LEU A 607 -24.61 -9.81 18.44
N SER A 608 -24.40 -8.53 18.71
CA SER A 608 -24.82 -7.45 17.81
C SER A 608 -23.98 -7.40 16.53
N GLU A 609 -22.66 -7.58 16.63
CA GLU A 609 -21.73 -7.69 15.51
C GLU A 609 -22.08 -8.89 14.64
N PHE A 610 -22.24 -10.06 15.27
CA PHE A 610 -22.69 -11.28 14.57
C PHE A 610 -24.02 -11.07 13.82
N ARG A 611 -25.00 -10.41 14.45
CA ARG A 611 -26.30 -10.12 13.81
C ARG A 611 -26.15 -9.17 12.62
N ALA A 612 -25.29 -8.16 12.73
CA ALA A 612 -25.06 -7.22 11.63
C ALA A 612 -24.37 -7.93 10.45
N GLU A 613 -23.31 -8.69 10.72
CA GLU A 613 -22.55 -9.43 9.71
C GLU A 613 -23.39 -10.53 9.04
N ALA A 614 -24.14 -11.31 9.83
CA ALA A 614 -25.04 -12.34 9.29
C ALA A 614 -26.15 -11.76 8.40
N ASN A 615 -26.69 -10.57 8.73
CA ASN A 615 -27.66 -9.90 7.86
C ASN A 615 -26.99 -9.38 6.58
N ALA A 616 -25.78 -8.84 6.65
CA ALA A 616 -25.04 -8.39 5.48
C ALA A 616 -24.70 -9.56 4.54
N SER A 617 -24.23 -10.70 5.07
CA SER A 617 -24.01 -11.93 4.29
C SER A 617 -25.28 -12.41 3.59
N LEU A 618 -26.42 -12.40 4.30
CA LEU A 618 -27.71 -12.77 3.71
C LEU A 618 -28.19 -11.78 2.64
N GLU A 619 -27.89 -10.48 2.80
CA GLU A 619 -28.21 -9.46 1.82
C GLU A 619 -27.38 -9.60 0.54
N ARG A 620 -26.06 -9.79 0.66
CA ARG A 620 -25.19 -10.13 -0.50
C ARG A 620 -25.66 -11.39 -1.20
N ALA A 621 -26.00 -12.42 -0.43
CA ALA A 621 -26.50 -13.68 -0.99
C ALA A 621 -27.82 -13.53 -1.76
N PHE A 622 -28.65 -12.55 -1.39
CA PHE A 622 -29.88 -12.22 -2.11
C PHE A 622 -29.61 -11.39 -3.37
N GLU A 623 -28.71 -10.41 -3.31
CA GLU A 623 -28.37 -9.55 -4.44
C GLU A 623 -27.62 -10.31 -5.54
N GLU A 624 -26.66 -11.15 -5.16
CA GLU A 624 -25.82 -11.94 -6.07
C GLU A 624 -26.49 -13.25 -6.51
N ASN A 625 -27.67 -13.60 -5.97
CA ASN A 625 -28.39 -14.86 -6.22
C ASN A 625 -27.56 -16.12 -5.92
N HIS A 626 -26.90 -16.17 -4.76
CA HIS A 626 -26.15 -17.34 -4.34
C HIS A 626 -27.06 -18.57 -4.13
N ALA A 627 -26.48 -19.76 -4.30
CA ALA A 627 -27.15 -20.99 -3.91
C ALA A 627 -27.35 -21.03 -2.38
N ALA A 628 -28.51 -21.50 -1.92
CA ALA A 628 -28.84 -21.59 -0.49
C ALA A 628 -27.81 -22.39 0.33
N GLU A 629 -27.13 -23.37 -0.29
CA GLU A 629 -26.07 -24.16 0.32
C GLU A 629 -24.80 -23.34 0.61
N ASN A 630 -24.42 -22.41 -0.27
CA ASN A 630 -23.27 -21.54 -0.07
C ASN A 630 -23.52 -20.58 1.10
N ALA A 631 -24.72 -19.98 1.15
CA ALA A 631 -25.13 -19.12 2.26
C ALA A 631 -25.17 -19.89 3.59
N ALA A 632 -25.56 -21.17 3.57
CA ALA A 632 -25.54 -22.01 4.77
C ALA A 632 -24.11 -22.28 5.26
N ILE A 633 -23.16 -22.54 4.36
CA ILE A 633 -21.75 -22.71 4.69
C ILE A 633 -21.18 -21.42 5.30
N GLU A 634 -21.46 -20.26 4.71
CA GLU A 634 -21.00 -18.95 5.19
C GLU A 634 -21.55 -18.65 6.60
N LEU A 635 -22.85 -18.86 6.83
CA LEU A 635 -23.47 -18.68 8.14
C LEU A 635 -22.92 -19.69 9.18
N LYS A 636 -22.60 -20.91 8.76
CA LYS A 636 -21.99 -21.91 9.64
C LYS A 636 -20.56 -21.54 9.99
N THR A 637 -19.78 -21.03 9.06
CA THR A 637 -18.42 -20.51 9.33
C THR A 637 -18.48 -19.28 10.23
N LEU A 638 -19.40 -18.35 9.98
CA LEU A 638 -19.60 -17.18 10.82
C LEU A 638 -20.02 -17.58 12.24
N ARG A 639 -20.95 -18.53 12.39
CA ARG A 639 -21.32 -19.10 13.69
C ARG A 639 -20.12 -19.68 14.44
N MET A 640 -19.25 -20.42 13.73
CA MET A 640 -18.05 -21.02 14.33
C MET A 640 -17.03 -19.95 14.74
N ALA A 641 -16.87 -18.89 13.94
CA ALA A 641 -15.98 -17.77 14.23
C ALA A 641 -16.45 -16.96 15.46
N SER A 642 -17.75 -16.63 15.53
CA SER A 642 -18.33 -15.86 16.63
C SER A 642 -18.71 -16.71 17.86
N ASN A 643 -18.58 -18.04 17.77
CA ASN A 643 -18.95 -19.02 18.81
C ASN A 643 -20.39 -18.85 19.34
N VAL A 644 -21.33 -18.54 18.45
CA VAL A 644 -22.72 -18.21 18.78
C VAL A 644 -23.60 -19.48 18.81
N PRO A 645 -24.57 -19.61 19.73
CA PRO A 645 -25.46 -20.76 19.76
C PRO A 645 -26.33 -20.85 18.48
N PRO A 646 -26.68 -22.06 18.03
CA PRO A 646 -27.47 -22.25 16.81
C PRO A 646 -28.87 -21.61 16.87
N SER A 647 -29.38 -21.34 18.08
CA SER A 647 -30.64 -20.62 18.31
C SER A 647 -30.63 -19.19 17.78
N GLU A 648 -29.50 -18.48 17.89
CA GLU A 648 -29.38 -17.10 17.40
C GLU A 648 -29.25 -17.06 15.87
N VAL A 649 -28.54 -18.02 15.27
CA VAL A 649 -28.48 -18.16 13.80
C VAL A 649 -29.88 -18.40 13.24
N ARG A 650 -30.66 -19.32 13.86
CA ARG A 650 -32.07 -19.53 13.51
C ARG A 650 -32.88 -18.24 13.54
N ARG A 651 -32.69 -17.40 14.56
CA ARG A 651 -33.41 -16.13 14.70
C ARG A 651 -33.10 -15.17 13.58
N VAL A 652 -31.83 -14.96 13.27
CA VAL A 652 -31.41 -14.00 12.23
C VAL A 652 -31.90 -14.46 10.86
N VAL A 653 -31.66 -15.72 10.49
CA VAL A 653 -32.05 -16.27 9.18
C VAL A 653 -33.56 -16.23 9.00
N ILE A 654 -34.33 -16.71 9.98
CA ILE A 654 -35.80 -16.72 9.91
C ILE A 654 -36.35 -15.29 9.88
N ALA A 655 -35.83 -14.38 10.71
CA ALA A 655 -36.27 -12.99 10.70
C ALA A 655 -35.97 -12.31 9.36
N PHE A 656 -34.79 -12.55 8.78
CA PHE A 656 -34.39 -11.98 7.49
C PHE A 656 -35.30 -12.48 6.35
N VAL A 657 -35.46 -13.79 6.19
CA VAL A 657 -36.32 -14.38 5.15
C VAL A 657 -37.77 -13.89 5.29
N LEU A 658 -38.29 -13.84 6.51
CA LEU A 658 -39.65 -13.36 6.76
C LEU A 658 -39.81 -11.84 6.55
N SER A 659 -38.76 -11.04 6.80
CA SER A 659 -38.79 -9.59 6.57
C SER A 659 -38.97 -9.23 5.09
N ARG A 660 -38.47 -10.07 4.18
CA ARG A 660 -38.59 -9.88 2.73
C ARG A 660 -39.90 -10.44 2.15
N CYS A 661 -40.69 -11.16 2.93
CA CYS A 661 -41.96 -11.75 2.49
C CYS A 661 -43.14 -10.75 2.56
N SER A 662 -43.68 -10.30 1.42
CA SER A 662 -44.84 -9.41 1.36
C SER A 662 -46.18 -10.16 1.29
N VAL A 663 -47.21 -9.67 1.99
CA VAL A 663 -48.57 -10.24 2.01
C VAL A 663 -49.30 -9.99 0.67
N GLU A 664 -48.90 -8.97 -0.08
CA GLU A 664 -49.61 -8.51 -1.29
C GLU A 664 -49.22 -9.30 -2.55
N GLN A 665 -48.05 -9.94 -2.56
CA GLN A 665 -47.50 -10.74 -3.67
C GLN A 665 -47.26 -12.19 -3.24
N ALA A 666 -48.33 -12.98 -3.10
CA ALA A 666 -48.26 -14.38 -2.66
C ALA A 666 -47.40 -15.29 -3.58
N LYS A 667 -47.23 -14.91 -4.85
CA LYS A 667 -46.42 -15.66 -5.83
C LYS A 667 -44.92 -15.44 -5.60
N GLU A 668 -44.50 -14.20 -5.42
CA GLU A 668 -43.09 -13.87 -5.12
C GLU A 668 -42.65 -14.44 -3.78
N THR A 669 -43.54 -14.45 -2.77
CA THR A 669 -43.25 -15.15 -1.50
C THR A 669 -43.12 -16.66 -1.65
N ALA A 670 -43.84 -17.28 -2.60
CA ALA A 670 -43.70 -18.70 -2.86
C ALA A 670 -42.34 -18.96 -3.52
N ASP A 671 -42.00 -18.22 -4.58
CA ASP A 671 -40.73 -18.37 -5.30
C ASP A 671 -39.52 -18.13 -4.37
N LEU A 672 -39.58 -17.13 -3.49
CA LEU A 672 -38.55 -16.88 -2.48
C LEU A 672 -38.42 -18.01 -1.45
N LEU A 673 -39.55 -18.54 -0.96
CA LEU A 673 -39.52 -19.66 -0.02
C LEU A 673 -39.08 -20.98 -0.70
N ASP A 674 -39.25 -21.12 -2.02
CA ASP A 674 -38.72 -22.27 -2.76
C ASP A 674 -37.20 -22.17 -2.91
N GLN A 675 -36.69 -20.97 -3.20
CA GLN A 675 -35.24 -20.72 -3.30
C GLN A 675 -34.52 -20.87 -1.95
N TRP A 676 -35.12 -20.37 -0.87
CA TRP A 676 -34.52 -20.36 0.47
C TRP A 676 -34.99 -21.49 1.39
N GLY A 677 -35.88 -22.36 0.90
CA GLY A 677 -36.36 -23.56 1.62
C GLY A 677 -35.23 -24.50 2.08
N PRO A 678 -34.20 -24.78 1.26
CA PRO A 678 -33.06 -25.59 1.68
C PRO A 678 -32.29 -24.98 2.86
N LEU A 679 -32.09 -23.66 2.87
CA LEU A 679 -31.43 -22.96 3.98
C LEU A 679 -32.26 -23.07 5.27
N LEU A 680 -33.57 -22.88 5.17
CA LEU A 680 -34.48 -23.03 6.32
C LEU A 680 -34.47 -24.46 6.87
N ARG A 681 -34.36 -25.48 6.01
CA ARG A 681 -34.27 -26.90 6.40
C ARG A 681 -32.96 -27.20 7.14
N GLU A 682 -31.83 -26.68 6.68
CA GLU A 682 -30.55 -26.89 7.36
C GLU A 682 -30.53 -26.20 8.74
N VAL A 683 -31.07 -24.98 8.81
CA VAL A 683 -31.11 -24.18 10.03
C VAL A 683 -32.14 -24.71 11.05
N SER A 684 -33.23 -25.35 10.58
CA SER A 684 -34.27 -25.95 11.43
C SER A 684 -33.95 -27.37 11.93
N HIS A 685 -32.98 -28.07 11.34
CA HIS A 685 -32.68 -29.48 11.64
C HIS A 685 -32.39 -29.75 13.12
N ASP A 686 -31.69 -28.83 13.81
CA ASP A 686 -31.27 -29.01 15.20
C ASP A 686 -32.40 -28.84 16.22
N ASP A 687 -33.34 -27.90 15.99
CA ASP A 687 -34.49 -27.65 16.86
C ASP A 687 -35.66 -27.03 16.09
N GLN A 688 -36.50 -27.92 15.54
CA GLN A 688 -37.67 -27.54 14.74
C GLN A 688 -38.76 -26.84 15.56
N VAL A 689 -38.84 -27.11 16.88
CA VAL A 689 -39.84 -26.50 17.78
C VAL A 689 -39.48 -25.04 18.05
N GLU A 690 -38.19 -24.76 18.27
CA GLU A 690 -37.72 -23.38 18.41
C GLU A 690 -37.89 -22.59 17.11
N ALA A 691 -37.59 -23.18 15.95
CA ALA A 691 -37.79 -22.54 14.65
C ALA A 691 -39.24 -22.08 14.44
N LEU A 692 -40.22 -22.95 14.71
CA LEU A 692 -41.64 -22.60 14.65
C LEU A 692 -42.04 -21.51 15.67
N ALA A 693 -41.46 -21.53 16.87
CA ALA A 693 -41.70 -20.51 17.87
C ALA A 693 -41.15 -19.14 17.45
N VAL A 694 -39.97 -19.11 16.80
CA VAL A 694 -39.35 -17.90 16.25
C VAL A 694 -40.19 -17.32 15.11
N MET A 695 -40.66 -18.16 14.18
CA MET A 695 -41.56 -17.75 13.09
C MET A 695 -42.86 -17.16 13.65
N GLN A 696 -43.43 -17.79 14.68
CA GLN A 696 -44.63 -17.28 15.37
C GLN A 696 -44.35 -15.93 16.06
N SER A 697 -43.22 -15.77 16.75
CA SER A 697 -42.87 -14.52 17.42
C SER A 697 -42.66 -13.38 16.43
N PHE A 698 -42.04 -13.64 15.28
CA PHE A 698 -41.84 -12.64 14.23
C PHE A 698 -43.19 -12.19 13.63
N CYS A 699 -44.08 -13.14 13.35
CA CYS A 699 -45.44 -12.84 12.86
C CYS A 699 -46.33 -12.12 13.89
N ALA A 700 -46.03 -12.27 15.18
CA ALA A 700 -46.74 -11.58 16.26
C ALA A 700 -46.23 -10.14 16.48
N LEU A 701 -44.96 -9.88 16.17
CA LEU A 701 -44.35 -8.55 16.27
C LEU A 701 -44.73 -7.64 15.09
N ASN A 702 -44.93 -8.21 13.89
CA ASN A 702 -45.28 -7.46 12.70
C ASN A 702 -46.76 -7.64 12.31
N VAL A 703 -47.58 -6.60 12.51
CA VAL A 703 -49.04 -6.60 12.30
C VAL A 703 -49.46 -6.94 10.86
N THR A 704 -48.60 -6.67 9.88
CA THR A 704 -48.80 -7.01 8.46
C THR A 704 -48.69 -8.52 8.21
N HIS A 705 -47.73 -9.20 8.84
CA HIS A 705 -47.42 -10.63 8.59
C HIS A 705 -48.32 -11.60 9.36
N THR A 706 -49.26 -11.11 10.18
CA THR A 706 -50.21 -11.95 10.93
C THR A 706 -51.12 -12.81 10.02
N ARG A 707 -51.25 -12.44 8.73
CA ARG A 707 -51.98 -13.25 7.71
C ARG A 707 -51.09 -14.26 6.97
N LEU A 708 -49.76 -14.14 7.07
CA LEU A 708 -48.79 -15.02 6.39
C LEU A 708 -48.51 -16.32 7.14
N LEU A 709 -48.77 -16.39 8.47
CA LEU A 709 -48.45 -17.57 9.27
C LEU A 709 -49.15 -18.85 8.78
N LEU A 710 -50.41 -18.77 8.34
CA LEU A 710 -51.16 -19.96 7.89
C LEU A 710 -50.66 -20.50 6.53
N PRO A 711 -50.47 -19.66 5.48
CA PRO A 711 -49.78 -20.08 4.25
C PRO A 711 -48.37 -20.60 4.48
N LEU A 712 -47.60 -19.93 5.35
CA LEU A 712 -46.23 -20.30 5.70
C LEU A 712 -46.18 -21.66 6.40
N LEU A 713 -47.06 -21.92 7.38
CA LEU A 713 -47.14 -23.21 8.07
C LEU A 713 -47.53 -24.35 7.12
N LYS A 714 -48.47 -24.09 6.19
CA LYS A 714 -48.81 -25.06 5.14
C LYS A 714 -47.65 -25.34 4.19
N LYS A 715 -46.87 -24.32 3.84
CA LYS A 715 -45.70 -24.47 2.96
C LYS A 715 -44.57 -25.23 3.65
N VAL A 716 -44.25 -24.88 4.90
CA VAL A 716 -43.26 -25.58 5.73
C VAL A 716 -43.61 -27.06 5.93
N TYR A 717 -44.91 -27.37 6.04
CA TYR A 717 -45.42 -28.74 6.06
C TYR A 717 -45.27 -29.44 4.71
N ASN A 718 -45.71 -28.83 3.61
CA ASN A 718 -45.64 -29.42 2.27
C ASN A 718 -44.21 -29.64 1.76
N ASP A 719 -43.26 -28.77 2.14
CA ASP A 719 -41.86 -28.82 1.72
C ASP A 719 -40.99 -29.69 2.67
N GLU A 720 -41.63 -30.39 3.62
CA GLU A 720 -40.99 -31.26 4.61
C GLU A 720 -39.83 -30.57 5.37
N ILE A 721 -39.98 -29.27 5.66
CA ILE A 721 -38.97 -28.50 6.42
C ILE A 721 -39.08 -28.82 7.92
N VAL A 722 -40.28 -29.18 8.39
CA VAL A 722 -40.58 -29.54 9.78
C VAL A 722 -41.46 -30.78 9.80
N SER A 723 -41.19 -31.72 10.72
CA SER A 723 -41.96 -32.95 10.84
C SER A 723 -43.33 -32.75 11.51
N ASP A 724 -44.25 -33.68 11.24
CA ASP A 724 -45.60 -33.74 11.83
C ASP A 724 -45.54 -33.73 13.37
N ASP A 725 -44.63 -34.52 13.93
CA ASP A 725 -44.39 -34.61 15.37
C ASP A 725 -43.87 -33.30 15.96
N ALA A 726 -43.05 -32.54 15.21
CA ALA A 726 -42.51 -31.26 15.67
C ALA A 726 -43.58 -30.17 15.70
N ILE A 727 -44.52 -30.15 14.74
CA ILE A 727 -45.67 -29.22 14.75
C ILE A 727 -46.59 -29.53 15.94
N LEU A 728 -46.83 -30.82 16.22
CA LEU A 728 -47.62 -31.25 17.38
C LEU A 728 -46.90 -30.94 18.70
N ALA A 729 -45.59 -31.16 18.77
CA ALA A 729 -44.75 -30.83 19.93
C ALA A 729 -44.75 -29.32 20.21
N TRP A 730 -44.60 -28.49 19.17
CA TRP A 730 -44.70 -27.03 19.28
C TRP A 730 -46.08 -26.58 19.81
N TRP A 731 -47.17 -27.17 19.32
CA TRP A 731 -48.51 -26.87 19.79
C TRP A 731 -48.72 -27.21 21.28
N ARG A 732 -48.06 -28.28 21.76
CA ARG A 732 -48.07 -28.72 23.17
C ARG A 732 -47.13 -27.87 24.03
N HIS A 733 -46.03 -27.35 23.48
CA HIS A 733 -44.97 -26.65 24.21
C HIS A 733 -45.42 -25.29 24.79
N PRO A 734 -44.93 -24.86 25.98
CA PRO A 734 -45.23 -23.55 26.56
C PRO A 734 -44.83 -22.34 25.69
N SER A 735 -43.81 -22.49 24.84
CA SER A 735 -43.33 -21.45 23.91
C SER A 735 -44.33 -21.06 22.83
N SER A 736 -45.39 -21.86 22.59
CA SER A 736 -46.50 -21.48 21.70
C SER A 736 -47.57 -20.62 22.39
N ARG A 737 -47.52 -20.52 23.72
CA ARG A 737 -48.49 -19.79 24.57
C ARG A 737 -47.97 -18.43 25.04
N ARG A 738 -46.67 -18.20 24.94
CA ARG A 738 -45.99 -16.96 25.33
C ARG A 738 -45.07 -16.54 24.18
N LEU A 739 -44.77 -15.25 24.08
CA LEU A 739 -43.73 -14.80 23.15
C LEU A 739 -42.39 -15.37 23.65
N ALA A 740 -41.77 -16.26 22.87
CA ALA A 740 -40.54 -16.94 23.29
C ALA A 740 -39.37 -15.95 23.43
N TYR A 741 -39.35 -14.88 22.62
CA TYR A 741 -38.26 -13.91 22.59
C TYR A 741 -38.75 -12.47 22.36
N SER A 742 -38.38 -11.54 23.25
CA SER A 742 -38.36 -10.10 22.98
C SER A 742 -37.23 -9.44 23.75
N VAL A 743 -36.56 -8.48 23.11
CA VAL A 743 -35.60 -7.57 23.76
C VAL A 743 -36.31 -6.61 24.74
N ASP A 744 -37.61 -6.36 24.55
CA ASP A 744 -38.42 -5.44 25.36
C ASP A 744 -39.60 -6.15 26.06
N GLU A 745 -39.54 -6.32 27.39
CA GLU A 745 -40.65 -6.88 28.20
C GLU A 745 -42.00 -6.18 27.96
N LYS A 746 -41.97 -4.88 27.64
CA LYS A 746 -43.16 -4.06 27.34
C LYS A 746 -43.82 -4.43 25.99
N ARG A 747 -43.04 -4.81 24.98
CA ARG A 747 -43.55 -5.27 23.67
C ARG A 747 -44.03 -6.72 23.73
N ALA A 748 -43.40 -7.57 24.54
CA ALA A 748 -43.87 -8.94 24.79
C ALA A 748 -45.27 -9.00 25.40
N ALA A 749 -45.56 -8.15 26.38
CA ALA A 749 -46.88 -8.11 27.03
C ALA A 749 -48.01 -7.70 26.05
N ALA A 750 -47.72 -6.80 25.10
CA ALA A 750 -48.67 -6.35 24.09
C ALA A 750 -48.89 -7.38 22.95
N ALA A 751 -47.87 -8.18 22.62
CA ALA A 751 -47.92 -9.18 21.54
C ALA A 751 -48.53 -10.53 21.96
N THR A 752 -48.56 -10.85 23.27
CA THR A 752 -49.13 -12.10 23.80
C THR A 752 -50.60 -12.40 23.37
N PRO A 753 -51.55 -11.45 23.31
CA PRO A 753 -52.88 -11.72 22.78
C PRO A 753 -52.88 -12.06 21.28
N VAL A 754 -51.96 -11.49 20.49
CA VAL A 754 -51.80 -11.75 19.05
C VAL A 754 -51.24 -13.14 18.80
N VAL A 755 -50.29 -13.58 19.63
CA VAL A 755 -49.74 -14.96 19.64
C VAL A 755 -50.86 -16.00 19.83
N LEU A 756 -51.81 -15.73 20.73
CA LEU A 756 -52.96 -16.59 20.99
C LEU A 756 -53.98 -16.58 19.84
N GLU A 757 -54.16 -15.46 19.15
CA GLU A 757 -55.00 -15.37 17.95
C GLU A 757 -54.38 -16.13 16.77
N LEU A 758 -53.07 -15.97 16.55
CA LEU A 758 -52.30 -16.72 15.55
C LEU A 758 -52.38 -18.23 15.80
N ARG A 759 -52.29 -18.64 17.06
CA ARG A 759 -52.48 -20.04 17.46
C ARG A 759 -53.87 -20.56 17.07
N LYS A 760 -54.94 -19.83 17.37
CA LYS A 760 -56.31 -20.21 16.95
C LYS A 760 -56.44 -20.34 15.43
N ARG A 761 -55.73 -19.52 14.66
CA ARG A 761 -55.72 -19.58 13.20
C ARG A 761 -54.96 -20.80 12.65
N ALA A 762 -53.98 -21.33 13.39
CA ALA A 762 -53.22 -22.54 13.03
C ALA A 762 -53.95 -23.85 13.39
N GLU A 763 -54.98 -23.80 14.24
CA GLU A 763 -55.77 -24.95 14.69
C GLU A 763 -56.30 -25.87 13.57
N PRO A 764 -56.80 -25.37 12.41
CA PRO A 764 -57.27 -26.23 11.33
C PRO A 764 -56.17 -27.08 10.69
N VAL A 765 -54.93 -26.59 10.64
CA VAL A 765 -53.79 -27.34 10.08
C VAL A 765 -53.38 -28.47 11.04
N VAL A 766 -53.34 -28.16 12.34
CA VAL A 766 -53.03 -29.16 13.38
C VAL A 766 -54.09 -30.27 13.43
N ARG A 767 -55.38 -29.93 13.23
CA ARG A 767 -56.45 -30.93 13.11
C ARG A 767 -56.27 -31.83 11.89
N HIS A 768 -55.92 -31.25 10.75
CA HIS A 768 -55.70 -32.02 9.53
C HIS A 768 -54.56 -33.04 9.70
N ILE A 769 -53.47 -32.66 10.37
CA ILE A 769 -52.33 -33.54 10.66
C ILE A 769 -52.71 -34.67 11.62
N LEU A 770 -53.54 -34.38 12.64
CA LEU A 770 -54.05 -35.40 13.56
C LEU A 770 -54.99 -36.39 12.85
N GLU A 771 -55.88 -35.90 12.00
CA GLU A 771 -56.80 -36.73 11.22
C GLU A 771 -56.06 -37.58 10.17
N SER A 772 -54.96 -37.09 9.60
CA SER A 772 -54.14 -37.88 8.68
C SER A 772 -53.30 -38.95 9.38
N GLN A 773 -52.80 -38.70 10.60
CA GLN A 773 -52.09 -39.72 11.39
C GLN A 773 -53.02 -40.84 11.86
N GLU A 774 -54.24 -40.51 12.33
CA GLU A 774 -55.23 -41.53 12.70
C GLU A 774 -55.63 -42.41 11.50
N SER A 775 -55.71 -41.83 10.28
CA SER A 775 -56.00 -42.58 9.07
C SER A 775 -54.86 -43.49 8.60
N SER A 776 -53.59 -43.13 8.86
CA SER A 776 -52.44 -43.98 8.51
C SER A 776 -52.22 -45.12 9.52
N GLU A 777 -52.53 -44.89 10.80
CA GLU A 777 -52.47 -45.94 11.83
C GLU A 777 -53.56 -47.00 11.61
N GLU A 778 -54.74 -46.61 11.10
CA GLU A 778 -55.80 -47.56 10.70
C GLU A 778 -55.44 -48.37 9.44
N GLU A 779 -54.62 -47.84 8.52
CA GLU A 779 -54.15 -48.58 7.33
C GLU A 779 -53.00 -49.56 7.66
N GLU A 780 -52.11 -49.24 8.62
CA GLU A 780 -51.05 -50.16 9.06
C GLU A 780 -51.58 -51.34 9.91
N GLU A 781 -52.67 -51.18 10.65
CA GLU A 781 -53.32 -52.29 11.38
C GLU A 781 -54.04 -53.28 10.44
N ASP A 782 -54.46 -52.85 9.24
CA ASP A 782 -55.13 -53.70 8.25
C ASP A 782 -54.13 -54.52 7.38
N ASP A 783 -52.87 -54.10 7.26
CA ASP A 783 -51.83 -54.81 6.49
C ASP A 783 -51.11 -55.93 7.30
N ASP A 784 -51.26 -55.96 8.62
CA ASP A 784 -50.68 -57.01 9.50
C ASP A 784 -51.58 -58.27 9.62
N ASP A 785 -52.76 -58.28 8.97
CA ASP A 785 -53.75 -59.38 9.01
C ASP A 785 -53.94 -60.13 7.65
N GLU A 786 -53.00 -60.04 6.69
CA GLU A 786 -52.90 -60.94 5.50
C GLU A 786 -51.75 -61.98 5.52
#